data_AF-A0A551ZIA6-F1
#
_entry.id   AF-A0A551ZIA6-F1
#
_cell.length_a   1.000
_cell.length_b   1.000
_cell.length_c   1.000
_cell.angle_alpha   90.00
_cell.angle_beta   90.00
_cell.angle_gamma   90.00
#
_symmetry.space_group_name_H-M   'P 1'
#
loop_
_entity.id
_entity.type
_entity.pdbx_description
1 polymer ?
#
loop_
_entity_poly.entity_id
_entity_poly.type
_entity_poly.pdbx_seq_one_letter_code
_entity_poly.pdbx_strand_id
1 'polypeptide(L)'
;MSLEEGLKYLRLKDYARAVELLEEYCQQSANFHSPLYIQAKMALVRAYRSNNQRQQAIALALELENHLDQDVSQWAKRLLTIFSAEQKTIGIATNGVKFRSLPKAARAARVSVRLSRTIPENRLIFAQLLTITAFYAIVCGLFFVITRLLLIPAGTGVIIALLLTGFLGGLILCIAPNLIDWTQKRLYRVRWVSLAEIKRYSPESAAVIGRVCREKGLKPPKLGIIEDGQPLAFTYGSRRGNARLVVSRGLFTYLDDEEVATVYAHELGHIWQRDFALMTICASFDHLSCYLDSFAQNQGNNFKDTVFLALLSSIITIFRPIIVFCCLYLSRTREYFADHFAAQVTGNPNALARALVKIAFGLVQETAQFSPLSFSTNVLNIALEQDAIIAGNVYGIALESRRIGQSFLWDIYNPWAKWLELQSNHPLTGERIRALTNYARQMDLDIEFSLGKLLRQEMELDSKKLYQNFFLRLCLYYASGLGFIIGVVIAGFLWLKFSSWGALGLILVGGGLGIIINRLASYPRLNNASFSDIFSLTDNPYSHPLPAIPVRLRGELIAQGKNFFLKDSTGIIPLAPNYRFGFWHKIRTTNSPMAPINNTSVRVLGWFRRDLSPRLEWSQITHSGGNIRFYPRFWPLVSGFGLLVSGLIIAVTF
;
A
#
# COMPACT_ATOMS: atom_id res chain seq x y z
N MET A 1 38.31 -31.60 -14.54
CA MET A 1 37.69 -31.90 -15.85
C MET A 1 38.24 -30.96 -16.91
N SER A 2 38.38 -31.39 -18.16
CA SER A 2 39.08 -30.59 -19.17
C SER A 2 38.16 -29.53 -19.77
N LEU A 3 38.60 -28.27 -19.74
CA LEU A 3 38.05 -27.14 -20.50
C LEU A 3 37.67 -27.52 -21.96
N GLU A 4 38.43 -28.43 -22.56
CA GLU A 4 38.19 -28.97 -23.91
C GLU A 4 36.82 -29.63 -24.09
N GLU A 5 36.29 -30.30 -23.07
CA GLU A 5 34.96 -30.93 -23.13
C GLU A 5 33.85 -29.87 -23.12
N GLY A 6 33.94 -28.86 -22.25
CA GLY A 6 33.01 -27.73 -22.23
C GLY A 6 33.01 -26.95 -23.56
N LEU A 7 34.19 -26.74 -24.15
CA LEU A 7 34.33 -26.11 -25.47
C LEU A 7 33.78 -27.00 -26.61
N LYS A 8 33.91 -28.33 -26.50
CA LYS A 8 33.33 -29.28 -27.47
C LYS A 8 31.81 -29.21 -27.49
N TYR A 9 31.16 -29.23 -26.33
CA TYR A 9 29.69 -29.13 -26.24
C TYR A 9 29.17 -27.77 -26.69
N LEU A 10 29.93 -26.68 -26.44
CA LEU A 10 29.60 -25.36 -26.98
C LEU A 10 29.59 -25.36 -28.53
N ARG A 11 30.53 -26.07 -29.18
CA ARG A 11 30.56 -26.23 -30.65
C ARG A 11 29.43 -27.12 -31.17
N LEU A 12 29.04 -28.13 -30.41
CA LEU A 12 27.91 -29.03 -30.71
C LEU A 12 26.54 -28.39 -30.47
N LYS A 13 26.48 -27.14 -29.99
CA LYS A 13 25.26 -26.38 -29.65
C LYS A 13 24.42 -27.00 -28.51
N ASP A 14 25.00 -27.89 -27.71
CA ASP A 14 24.40 -28.38 -26.47
C ASP A 14 24.76 -27.41 -25.34
N TYR A 15 24.04 -26.29 -25.28
CA TYR A 15 24.40 -25.16 -24.41
C TYR A 15 24.17 -25.46 -22.93
N ALA A 16 23.21 -26.32 -22.57
CA ALA A 16 22.95 -26.67 -21.18
C ALA A 16 24.12 -27.46 -20.57
N ARG A 17 24.62 -28.48 -21.27
CA ARG A 17 25.81 -29.24 -20.83
C ARG A 17 27.08 -28.40 -20.91
N ALA A 18 27.19 -27.52 -21.92
CA ALA A 18 28.33 -26.60 -22.00
C ALA A 18 28.38 -25.64 -20.80
N VAL A 19 27.24 -25.12 -20.33
CA VAL A 19 27.16 -24.27 -19.14
C VAL A 19 27.62 -25.03 -17.91
N GLU A 20 27.08 -26.23 -17.66
CA GLU A 20 27.42 -27.04 -16.47
C GLU A 20 28.93 -27.32 -16.38
N LEU A 21 29.53 -27.80 -17.46
CA LEU A 21 30.96 -28.15 -17.51
C LEU A 21 31.88 -26.92 -17.42
N LEU A 22 31.49 -25.80 -18.03
CA LEU A 22 32.28 -24.57 -18.00
C LEU A 22 32.15 -23.84 -16.65
N GLU A 23 30.97 -23.86 -16.01
CA GLU A 23 30.77 -23.35 -14.64
C GLU A 23 31.61 -24.14 -13.64
N GLU A 24 31.55 -25.48 -13.69
CA GLU A 24 32.31 -26.34 -12.78
C GLU A 24 33.82 -26.14 -12.94
N TYR A 25 34.31 -26.03 -14.19
CA TYR A 25 35.71 -25.69 -14.46
C TYR A 25 36.11 -24.33 -13.89
N CYS A 26 35.24 -23.32 -14.00
CA CYS A 26 35.50 -22.00 -13.44
C CYS A 26 35.49 -22.01 -11.90
N GLN A 27 34.66 -22.83 -11.27
CA GLN A 27 34.61 -22.96 -9.81
C GLN A 27 35.82 -23.71 -9.22
N GLN A 28 36.35 -24.72 -9.93
CA GLN A 28 37.47 -25.54 -9.48
C GLN A 28 38.86 -24.97 -9.84
N SER A 29 38.92 -23.89 -10.62
CA SER A 29 40.18 -23.30 -11.08
C SER A 29 40.93 -22.59 -9.95
N ALA A 30 42.16 -23.04 -9.63
CA ALA A 30 43.00 -22.45 -8.60
C ALA A 30 43.71 -21.14 -9.03
N ASN A 31 43.81 -20.89 -10.34
CA ASN A 31 44.49 -19.70 -10.89
C ASN A 31 43.54 -18.87 -11.78
N PHE A 32 42.96 -17.84 -11.19
CA PHE A 32 41.95 -16.97 -11.81
C PHE A 32 42.51 -16.00 -12.86
N HIS A 33 43.83 -15.97 -13.06
CA HIS A 33 44.51 -15.14 -14.07
C HIS A 33 45.09 -15.96 -15.22
N SER A 34 44.89 -17.29 -15.23
CA SER A 34 45.35 -18.14 -16.32
C SER A 34 44.62 -17.82 -17.64
N PRO A 35 45.31 -17.81 -18.79
CA PRO A 35 44.68 -17.62 -20.09
C PRO A 35 43.58 -18.65 -20.38
N LEU A 36 43.74 -19.88 -19.88
CA LEU A 36 42.73 -20.94 -20.01
C LEU A 36 41.46 -20.64 -19.20
N TYR A 37 41.60 -20.00 -18.04
CA TYR A 37 40.45 -19.58 -17.22
C TYR A 37 39.67 -18.45 -17.88
N ILE A 38 40.37 -17.50 -18.48
CA ILE A 38 39.75 -16.40 -19.24
C ILE A 38 39.02 -16.96 -20.47
N GLN A 39 39.64 -17.91 -21.18
CA GLN A 39 39.00 -18.60 -22.29
C GLN A 39 37.73 -19.35 -21.85
N ALA A 40 37.75 -20.01 -20.69
CA ALA A 40 36.59 -20.66 -20.10
C ALA A 40 35.47 -19.67 -19.80
N LYS A 41 35.78 -18.52 -19.18
CA LYS A 41 34.79 -17.45 -18.93
C LYS A 41 34.19 -16.90 -20.22
N MET A 42 35.01 -16.59 -21.22
CA MET A 42 34.51 -16.09 -22.51
C MET A 42 33.61 -17.12 -23.21
N ALA A 43 33.94 -18.41 -23.13
CA ALA A 43 33.10 -19.50 -23.64
C ALA A 43 31.78 -19.62 -22.84
N LEU A 44 31.84 -19.44 -21.52
CA LEU A 44 30.67 -19.48 -20.64
C LEU A 44 29.71 -18.31 -20.92
N VAL A 45 30.21 -17.10 -21.19
CA VAL A 45 29.36 -15.97 -21.64
C VAL A 45 28.56 -16.35 -22.89
N ARG A 46 29.22 -17.01 -23.86
CA ARG A 46 28.57 -17.44 -25.11
C ARG A 46 27.54 -18.52 -24.84
N ALA A 47 27.87 -19.50 -23.98
CA ALA A 47 26.96 -20.55 -23.57
C ALA A 47 25.70 -19.97 -22.89
N TYR A 48 25.86 -19.06 -21.92
CA TYR A 48 24.75 -18.37 -21.26
C TYR A 48 23.89 -17.56 -22.22
N ARG A 49 24.50 -16.83 -23.17
CA ARG A 49 23.76 -16.08 -24.18
C ARG A 49 22.90 -17.01 -25.04
N SER A 50 23.46 -18.14 -25.47
CA SER A 50 22.77 -19.12 -26.31
C SER A 50 21.75 -19.99 -25.56
N ASN A 51 21.86 -20.09 -24.23
CA ASN A 51 20.95 -20.84 -23.36
C ASN A 51 19.83 -19.96 -22.74
N ASN A 52 19.51 -18.80 -23.32
CA ASN A 52 18.54 -17.82 -22.78
C ASN A 52 18.85 -17.27 -21.37
N GLN A 53 20.06 -17.48 -20.87
CA GLN A 53 20.55 -17.02 -19.56
C GLN A 53 21.22 -15.63 -19.68
N ARG A 54 20.49 -14.66 -20.25
CA ARG A 54 21.03 -13.35 -20.65
C ARG A 54 21.62 -12.54 -19.50
N GLN A 55 21.01 -12.55 -18.32
CA GLN A 55 21.50 -11.79 -17.17
C GLN A 55 22.85 -12.31 -16.67
N GLN A 56 23.08 -13.62 -16.70
CA GLN A 56 24.34 -14.25 -16.33
C GLN A 56 25.43 -13.94 -17.37
N ALA A 57 25.08 -13.93 -18.66
CA ALA A 57 25.98 -13.50 -19.73
C ALA A 57 26.40 -12.02 -19.59
N ILE A 58 25.47 -11.11 -19.28
CA ILE A 58 25.76 -9.68 -19.07
C ILE A 58 26.63 -9.48 -17.83
N ALA A 59 26.32 -10.14 -16.72
CA ALA A 59 27.08 -10.03 -15.48
C ALA A 59 28.55 -10.46 -15.68
N LEU A 60 28.77 -11.57 -16.37
CA LEU A 60 30.12 -12.06 -16.66
C LEU A 60 30.84 -11.20 -17.70
N ALA A 61 30.11 -10.63 -18.68
CA ALA A 61 30.68 -9.69 -19.65
C ALA A 61 31.10 -8.35 -19.00
N LEU A 62 30.35 -7.85 -18.02
CA LEU A 62 30.73 -6.67 -17.23
C LEU A 62 31.97 -6.92 -16.36
N GLU A 63 32.15 -8.16 -15.89
CA GLU A 63 33.37 -8.56 -15.19
C GLU A 63 34.59 -8.51 -16.14
N LEU A 64 34.42 -9.01 -17.36
CA LEU A 64 35.48 -9.05 -18.38
C LEU A 64 35.78 -7.68 -19.01
N GLU A 65 34.89 -6.70 -18.89
CA GLU A 65 35.09 -5.33 -19.39
C GLU A 65 36.30 -4.64 -18.73
N ASN A 66 36.52 -4.88 -17.44
CA ASN A 66 37.60 -4.28 -16.66
C ASN A 66 38.86 -5.16 -16.58
N HIS A 67 38.97 -6.18 -17.45
CA HIS A 67 40.13 -7.06 -17.48
C HIS A 67 41.39 -6.34 -17.99
N LEU A 68 42.57 -6.73 -17.49
CA LEU A 68 43.87 -6.12 -17.82
C LEU A 68 44.27 -6.32 -19.29
N ASP A 69 43.78 -7.40 -19.90
CA ASP A 69 43.98 -7.72 -21.32
C ASP A 69 43.05 -6.88 -22.21
N GLN A 70 43.65 -6.08 -23.10
CA GLN A 70 42.91 -5.17 -23.99
C GLN A 70 41.99 -5.91 -24.96
N ASP A 71 42.35 -7.11 -25.43
CA ASP A 71 41.54 -7.85 -26.40
C ASP A 71 40.27 -8.41 -25.75
N VAL A 72 40.38 -8.87 -24.50
CA VAL A 72 39.25 -9.38 -23.70
C VAL A 72 38.31 -8.23 -23.32
N SER A 73 38.87 -7.10 -22.89
CA SER A 73 38.10 -5.89 -22.55
C SER A 73 37.33 -5.36 -23.78
N GLN A 74 37.98 -5.28 -24.95
CA GLN A 74 37.32 -4.85 -26.18
C GLN A 74 36.24 -5.84 -26.64
N TRP A 75 36.49 -7.14 -26.54
CA TRP A 75 35.50 -8.17 -26.85
C TRP A 75 34.26 -8.05 -25.95
N ALA A 76 34.45 -7.87 -24.65
CA ALA A 76 33.38 -7.68 -23.68
C ALA A 76 32.57 -6.40 -23.96
N LYS A 77 33.25 -5.27 -24.24
CA LYS A 77 32.60 -3.99 -24.61
C LYS A 77 31.74 -4.13 -25.86
N ARG A 78 32.23 -4.81 -26.91
CA ARG A 78 31.44 -5.10 -28.13
C ARG A 78 30.21 -5.97 -27.84
N LEU A 79 30.34 -6.94 -26.93
CA LEU A 79 29.22 -7.78 -26.54
C LEU A 79 28.16 -7.00 -25.75
N LEU A 80 28.59 -6.11 -24.84
CA LEU A 80 27.72 -5.24 -24.05
C LEU A 80 27.00 -4.20 -24.92
N THR A 81 27.64 -3.66 -25.95
CA THR A 81 26.96 -2.78 -26.92
C THR A 81 25.90 -3.51 -27.73
N ILE A 82 26.14 -4.78 -28.10
CA ILE A 82 25.11 -5.63 -28.73
C ILE A 82 23.93 -5.84 -27.77
N PHE A 83 24.18 -6.17 -26.50
CA PHE A 83 23.11 -6.32 -25.51
C PHE A 83 22.34 -5.01 -25.29
N SER A 84 23.02 -3.85 -25.32
CA SER A 84 22.40 -2.52 -25.22
C SER A 84 21.58 -2.16 -26.46
N ALA A 85 22.03 -2.52 -27.66
CA ALA A 85 21.31 -2.31 -28.91
C ALA A 85 20.06 -3.21 -29.02
N GLU A 86 20.16 -4.48 -28.59
CA GLU A 86 19.03 -5.39 -28.41
C GLU A 86 18.03 -4.85 -27.37
N GLN A 87 18.51 -4.14 -26.34
CA GLN A 87 17.65 -3.50 -25.33
C GLN A 87 17.01 -2.21 -25.84
N LYS A 88 17.68 -1.44 -26.71
CA LYS A 88 17.13 -0.27 -27.40
C LYS A 88 16.10 -0.64 -28.45
N THR A 89 16.21 -1.77 -29.13
CA THR A 89 15.15 -2.25 -30.04
C THR A 89 13.89 -2.67 -29.27
N ILE A 90 14.03 -3.13 -28.03
CA ILE A 90 12.91 -3.34 -27.09
C ILE A 90 12.40 -2.00 -26.52
N GLY A 91 13.29 -1.03 -26.28
CA GLY A 91 12.99 0.30 -25.73
C GLY A 91 12.55 1.37 -26.74
N ILE A 92 12.69 1.16 -28.05
CA ILE A 92 12.13 2.05 -29.09
C ILE A 92 10.71 1.59 -29.44
N ALA A 93 10.36 0.34 -29.15
CA ALA A 93 8.96 -0.09 -29.20
C ALA A 93 8.10 0.67 -28.17
N THR A 94 8.65 1.15 -27.04
CA THR A 94 7.89 1.70 -25.89
C THR A 94 7.20 3.06 -26.10
N ASN A 95 7.50 3.81 -27.16
CA ASN A 95 6.81 5.08 -27.45
C ASN A 95 5.46 4.92 -28.20
N GLY A 96 4.91 3.71 -28.22
CA GLY A 96 3.59 3.42 -28.78
C GLY A 96 3.00 2.09 -28.30
N VAL A 97 3.41 1.57 -27.13
CA VAL A 97 2.97 0.24 -26.66
C VAL A 97 1.62 0.36 -25.96
N LYS A 98 0.57 -0.16 -26.62
CA LYS A 98 -0.51 -0.84 -25.90
C LYS A 98 0.16 -1.88 -24.99
N PHE A 99 0.16 -1.63 -23.68
CA PHE A 99 0.67 -2.58 -22.69
C PHE A 99 0.12 -3.98 -23.02
N ARG A 100 1.00 -4.98 -23.13
CA ARG A 100 0.62 -6.36 -23.50
C ARG A 100 -0.54 -6.79 -22.59
N SER A 101 -1.74 -6.92 -23.16
CA SER A 101 -2.94 -7.27 -22.41
C SER A 101 -2.86 -8.74 -22.00
N LEU A 102 -3.25 -9.04 -20.76
CA LEU A 102 -3.46 -10.42 -20.33
C LEU A 102 -4.50 -11.09 -21.27
N PRO A 103 -4.41 -12.42 -21.50
CA PRO A 103 -5.42 -13.13 -22.27
C PRO A 103 -6.81 -12.87 -21.68
N LYS A 104 -7.72 -12.35 -22.50
CA LYS A 104 -9.06 -11.95 -22.07
C LYS A 104 -9.98 -13.16 -22.09
N ALA A 105 -10.51 -13.53 -20.94
CA ALA A 105 -11.62 -14.45 -20.80
C ALA A 105 -12.90 -13.83 -21.37
N ALA A 106 -13.80 -14.69 -21.84
CA ALA A 106 -15.07 -14.28 -22.41
C ALA A 106 -15.94 -13.51 -21.40
N ARG A 107 -16.79 -12.62 -21.93
CA ARG A 107 -17.82 -11.89 -21.19
C ARG A 107 -19.13 -12.69 -21.20
N ALA A 108 -19.92 -12.60 -20.14
CA ALA A 108 -21.26 -13.17 -20.14
C ALA A 108 -22.13 -12.54 -21.25
N ALA A 109 -22.81 -13.37 -22.05
CA ALA A 109 -23.66 -12.92 -23.15
C ALA A 109 -24.87 -12.08 -22.69
N ARG A 110 -25.28 -12.23 -21.42
CA ARG A 110 -26.33 -11.42 -20.79
C ARG A 110 -25.71 -10.48 -19.76
N VAL A 111 -26.09 -9.22 -19.85
CA VAL A 111 -25.79 -8.19 -18.86
C VAL A 111 -26.85 -8.24 -17.75
N SER A 112 -26.49 -7.91 -16.50
CA SER A 112 -27.42 -7.85 -15.35
C SER A 112 -27.80 -9.21 -14.77
N VAL A 113 -26.83 -10.13 -14.67
CA VAL A 113 -27.00 -11.47 -14.06
C VAL A 113 -27.21 -11.36 -12.55
N ARG A 114 -28.21 -12.07 -11.98
CA ARG A 114 -28.39 -12.14 -10.53
C ARG A 114 -27.31 -13.02 -9.92
N LEU A 115 -26.38 -12.42 -9.19
CA LEU A 115 -25.29 -13.10 -8.51
C LEU A 115 -25.60 -13.31 -7.03
N SER A 116 -25.11 -14.41 -6.45
CA SER A 116 -25.07 -14.58 -5.00
C SER A 116 -23.93 -13.76 -4.42
N ARG A 117 -24.23 -12.85 -3.49
CA ARG A 117 -23.25 -11.95 -2.87
C ARG A 117 -22.27 -12.72 -1.99
N THR A 118 -21.02 -12.26 -1.96
CA THR A 118 -20.01 -12.76 -1.01
C THR A 118 -20.31 -12.37 0.44
N ILE A 119 -20.97 -11.24 0.64
CA ILE A 119 -21.31 -10.67 1.95
C ILE A 119 -22.83 -10.44 2.05
N PRO A 120 -23.48 -10.80 3.17
CA PRO A 120 -24.93 -10.60 3.32
C PRO A 120 -25.29 -9.11 3.44
N GLU A 121 -26.47 -8.74 2.94
CA GLU A 121 -26.96 -7.35 2.90
C GLU A 121 -26.98 -6.68 4.29
N ASN A 122 -27.33 -7.47 5.31
CA ASN A 122 -27.40 -7.01 6.69
C ASN A 122 -26.07 -6.46 7.20
N ARG A 123 -24.92 -6.88 6.67
CA ARG A 123 -23.61 -6.33 7.07
C ARG A 123 -23.42 -4.89 6.61
N LEU A 124 -23.89 -4.52 5.41
CA LEU A 124 -23.78 -3.13 4.94
C LEU A 124 -24.68 -2.22 5.77
N ILE A 125 -25.92 -2.65 6.04
CA ILE A 125 -26.86 -1.92 6.89
C ILE A 125 -26.28 -1.77 8.30
N PHE A 126 -25.75 -2.85 8.87
CA PHE A 126 -25.08 -2.80 10.17
C PHE A 126 -23.89 -1.84 10.18
N ALA A 127 -23.02 -1.89 9.17
CA ALA A 127 -21.88 -0.99 9.06
C ALA A 127 -22.31 0.48 8.96
N GLN A 128 -23.35 0.78 8.18
CA GLN A 128 -23.91 2.13 8.06
C GLN A 128 -24.50 2.61 9.39
N LEU A 129 -25.32 1.79 10.05
CA LEU A 129 -25.91 2.12 11.35
C LEU A 129 -24.84 2.32 12.42
N LEU A 130 -23.86 1.42 12.50
CA LEU A 130 -22.74 1.52 13.43
C LEU A 130 -22.00 2.87 13.27
N THR A 131 -21.66 3.24 12.03
CA THR A 131 -20.96 4.50 11.75
C THR A 131 -21.81 5.72 12.03
N ILE A 132 -23.09 5.71 11.64
CA ILE A 132 -24.02 6.82 11.91
C ILE A 132 -24.21 7.00 13.41
N THR A 133 -24.47 5.92 14.15
CA THR A 133 -24.68 5.96 15.60
C THR A 133 -23.41 6.41 16.32
N ALA A 134 -22.23 5.91 15.96
CA ALA A 134 -20.97 6.35 16.56
C ALA A 134 -20.74 7.85 16.33
N PHE A 135 -20.92 8.32 15.10
CA PHE A 135 -20.77 9.73 14.76
C PHE A 135 -21.76 10.61 15.53
N TYR A 136 -23.04 10.24 15.50
CA TYR A 136 -24.10 10.98 16.15
C TYR A 136 -23.91 11.02 17.68
N ALA A 137 -23.51 9.91 18.30
CA ALA A 137 -23.24 9.84 19.73
C ALA A 137 -22.08 10.76 20.14
N ILE A 138 -20.99 10.79 19.36
CA ILE A 138 -19.81 11.60 19.68
C ILE A 138 -20.08 13.09 19.49
N VAL A 139 -20.70 13.48 18.37
CA VAL A 139 -21.05 14.89 18.12
C VAL A 139 -22.12 15.38 19.08
N CYS A 140 -23.12 14.55 19.40
CA CYS A 140 -24.12 14.88 20.41
C CYS A 140 -23.50 15.00 21.81
N GLY A 141 -22.58 14.08 22.17
CA GLY A 141 -21.82 14.17 23.42
C GLY A 141 -21.02 15.47 23.51
N LEU A 142 -20.41 15.90 22.41
CA LEU A 142 -19.68 17.16 22.31
C LEU A 142 -20.57 18.37 22.56
N PHE A 143 -21.71 18.46 21.85
CA PHE A 143 -22.66 19.54 22.07
C PHE A 143 -23.25 19.51 23.48
N PHE A 144 -23.51 18.34 24.03
CA PHE A 144 -23.98 18.21 25.41
C PHE A 144 -22.96 18.79 26.41
N VAL A 145 -21.67 18.46 26.28
CA VAL A 145 -20.60 19.05 27.09
C VAL A 145 -20.60 20.58 26.96
N ILE A 146 -20.74 21.11 25.74
CA ILE A 146 -20.82 22.56 25.52
C ILE A 146 -22.03 23.16 26.26
N THR A 147 -23.21 22.54 26.18
CA THR A 147 -24.40 23.04 26.90
C THR A 147 -24.21 23.03 28.43
N ARG A 148 -23.46 22.05 28.96
CA ARG A 148 -23.10 22.00 30.39
C ARG A 148 -22.14 23.12 30.78
N LEU A 149 -21.17 23.43 29.93
CA LEU A 149 -20.26 24.57 30.13
C LEU A 149 -20.98 25.91 30.10
N LEU A 150 -22.05 26.02 29.30
CA LEU A 150 -22.94 27.19 29.23
C LEU A 150 -24.00 27.21 30.35
N LEU A 151 -23.90 26.32 31.34
CA LEU A 151 -24.83 26.23 32.50
C LEU A 151 -26.30 25.98 32.12
N ILE A 152 -26.56 25.41 30.95
CA ILE A 152 -27.91 25.06 30.49
C ILE A 152 -28.42 23.83 31.28
N PRO A 153 -29.69 23.81 31.73
CA PRO A 153 -30.28 22.64 32.38
C PRO A 153 -30.09 21.36 31.57
N ALA A 154 -29.84 20.23 32.24
CA ALA A 154 -29.46 19.00 31.55
C ALA A 154 -30.52 18.51 30.54
N GLY A 155 -31.81 18.58 30.90
CA GLY A 155 -32.91 18.17 30.02
C GLY A 155 -32.98 18.98 28.73
N THR A 156 -32.88 20.31 28.82
CA THR A 156 -32.86 21.19 27.65
C THR A 156 -31.56 21.06 26.86
N GLY A 157 -30.42 20.86 27.55
CA GLY A 157 -29.12 20.63 26.93
C GLY A 157 -29.08 19.40 26.03
N VAL A 158 -29.69 18.27 26.44
CA VAL A 158 -29.78 17.06 25.60
C VAL A 158 -30.59 17.34 24.32
N ILE A 159 -31.73 18.01 24.44
CA ILE A 159 -32.58 18.33 23.27
C ILE A 159 -31.81 19.23 22.29
N ILE A 160 -31.16 20.28 22.81
CA ILE A 160 -30.33 21.18 22.00
C ILE A 160 -29.20 20.41 21.31
N ALA A 161 -28.50 19.53 22.02
CA ALA A 161 -27.42 18.73 21.46
C ALA A 161 -27.87 17.80 20.34
N LEU A 162 -29.03 17.14 20.50
CA LEU A 162 -29.62 16.27 19.48
C LEU A 162 -30.00 17.06 18.21
N LEU A 163 -30.67 18.22 18.40
CA LEU A 163 -31.08 19.08 17.30
C LEU A 163 -29.88 19.67 16.56
N LEU A 164 -28.88 20.19 17.29
CA LEU A 164 -27.65 20.74 16.70
C LEU A 164 -26.85 19.67 15.95
N THR A 165 -26.79 18.44 16.46
CA THR A 165 -26.12 17.34 15.78
C THR A 165 -26.80 17.02 14.45
N GLY A 166 -28.13 16.88 14.44
CA GLY A 166 -28.91 16.65 13.23
C GLY A 166 -28.79 17.80 12.23
N PHE A 167 -28.87 19.04 12.72
CA PHE A 167 -28.73 20.25 11.92
C PHE A 167 -27.34 20.35 11.29
N LEU A 168 -26.27 20.17 12.07
CA LEU A 168 -24.89 20.21 11.57
C LEU A 168 -24.62 19.11 10.55
N GLY A 169 -25.08 17.88 10.79
CA GLY A 169 -24.97 16.78 9.83
C GLY A 169 -25.68 17.09 8.51
N GLY A 170 -26.90 17.64 8.59
CA GLY A 170 -27.65 18.10 7.40
C GLY A 170 -26.93 19.24 6.67
N LEU A 171 -26.38 20.21 7.41
CA LEU A 171 -25.64 21.34 6.87
C LEU A 171 -24.37 20.88 6.13
N ILE A 172 -23.59 19.97 6.72
CA ILE A 172 -22.40 19.37 6.09
C ILE A 172 -22.79 18.69 4.78
N LEU A 173 -23.86 17.88 4.75
CA LEU A 173 -24.33 17.23 3.52
C LEU A 173 -24.78 18.22 2.44
N CYS A 174 -25.27 19.40 2.82
CA CYS A 174 -25.65 20.45 1.88
C CYS A 174 -24.43 21.21 1.33
N ILE A 175 -23.46 21.54 2.18
CA ILE A 175 -22.30 22.36 1.83
C ILE A 175 -21.19 21.53 1.15
N ALA A 176 -20.91 20.33 1.68
CA ALA A 176 -19.75 19.54 1.30
C ALA A 176 -19.64 19.26 -0.21
N PRO A 177 -20.71 18.91 -0.95
CA PRO A 177 -20.58 18.69 -2.40
C PRO A 177 -20.11 19.92 -3.18
N ASN A 178 -20.58 21.11 -2.78
CA ASN A 178 -20.20 22.37 -3.43
C ASN A 178 -18.78 22.79 -3.03
N LEU A 179 -18.40 22.54 -1.77
CA LEU A 179 -17.03 22.75 -1.30
C LEU A 179 -16.05 21.83 -2.04
N ILE A 180 -16.39 20.55 -2.18
CA ILE A 180 -15.58 19.58 -2.94
C ILE A 180 -15.49 20.06 -4.40
N ASP A 181 -16.59 20.44 -5.06
CA ASP A 181 -16.53 21.00 -6.43
C ASP A 181 -15.57 22.20 -6.55
N TRP A 182 -15.60 23.10 -5.57
CA TRP A 182 -14.71 24.25 -5.55
C TRP A 182 -13.25 23.85 -5.38
N THR A 183 -12.94 22.96 -4.43
CA THR A 183 -11.57 22.45 -4.22
C THR A 183 -11.07 21.71 -5.46
N GLN A 184 -11.91 20.87 -6.06
CA GLN A 184 -11.61 20.09 -7.24
C GLN A 184 -11.34 20.96 -8.47
N LYS A 185 -12.10 22.04 -8.65
CA LYS A 185 -11.86 23.00 -9.74
C LYS A 185 -10.58 23.81 -9.51
N ARG A 186 -10.29 24.24 -8.28
CA ARG A 186 -9.14 25.11 -7.99
C ARG A 186 -7.81 24.35 -7.92
N LEU A 187 -7.78 23.21 -7.24
CA LEU A 187 -6.56 22.45 -6.98
C LEU A 187 -6.25 21.49 -8.11
N TYR A 188 -7.27 20.80 -8.63
CA TYR A 188 -7.10 19.67 -9.54
C TYR A 188 -7.59 19.96 -10.97
N ARG A 189 -8.11 21.17 -11.20
CA ARG A 189 -8.56 21.63 -12.52
C ARG A 189 -9.52 20.64 -13.20
N VAL A 190 -10.43 20.03 -12.43
CA VAL A 190 -11.46 19.12 -12.97
C VAL A 190 -12.19 19.78 -14.13
N ARG A 191 -12.25 19.07 -15.26
CA ARG A 191 -13.04 19.43 -16.43
C ARG A 191 -14.34 18.63 -16.42
N TRP A 192 -15.46 19.34 -16.32
CA TRP A 192 -16.78 18.72 -16.39
C TRP A 192 -17.13 18.39 -17.84
N VAL A 193 -17.48 17.13 -18.10
CA VAL A 193 -17.67 16.59 -19.45
C VAL A 193 -19.05 15.99 -19.63
N SER A 194 -19.48 15.91 -20.89
CA SER A 194 -20.74 15.24 -21.26
C SER A 194 -20.52 13.74 -21.43
N LEU A 195 -21.61 12.97 -21.38
CA LEU A 195 -21.58 11.54 -21.70
C LEU A 195 -21.06 11.28 -23.13
N ALA A 196 -21.34 12.19 -24.08
CA ALA A 196 -20.87 12.10 -25.46
C ALA A 196 -19.34 12.25 -25.55
N GLU A 197 -18.74 13.01 -24.65
CA GLU A 197 -17.29 13.13 -24.57
C GLU A 197 -16.66 11.90 -23.92
N ILE A 198 -17.24 11.36 -22.83
CA ILE A 198 -16.80 10.07 -22.27
C ILE A 198 -16.85 8.98 -23.35
N LYS A 199 -17.87 8.97 -24.20
CA LYS A 199 -17.97 8.02 -25.33
C LYS A 199 -16.77 8.10 -26.29
N ARG A 200 -16.11 9.26 -26.43
CA ARG A 200 -14.89 9.39 -27.25
C ARG A 200 -13.67 8.75 -26.60
N TYR A 201 -13.60 8.74 -25.27
CA TYR A 201 -12.54 8.10 -24.51
C TYR A 201 -12.78 6.61 -24.31
N SER A 202 -14.01 6.24 -23.96
CA SER A 202 -14.44 4.88 -23.67
C SER A 202 -15.91 4.69 -24.10
N PRO A 203 -16.14 4.16 -25.31
CA PRO A 203 -17.47 3.86 -25.81
C PRO A 203 -18.25 2.92 -24.88
N GLU A 204 -17.58 1.90 -24.33
CA GLU A 204 -18.23 0.94 -23.44
C GLU A 204 -18.67 1.59 -22.13
N SER A 205 -17.86 2.46 -21.53
CA SER A 205 -18.22 3.18 -20.31
C SER A 205 -19.48 4.03 -20.52
N ALA A 206 -19.57 4.75 -21.64
CA ALA A 206 -20.74 5.55 -21.95
C ALA A 206 -22.01 4.68 -22.11
N ALA A 207 -21.87 3.49 -22.70
CA ALA A 207 -22.96 2.53 -22.84
C ALA A 207 -23.42 1.98 -21.48
N VAL A 208 -22.47 1.60 -20.61
CA VAL A 208 -22.75 1.11 -19.25
C VAL A 208 -23.43 2.19 -18.42
N ILE A 209 -22.90 3.42 -18.39
CA ILE A 209 -23.50 4.54 -17.64
C ILE A 209 -24.94 4.78 -18.11
N GLY A 210 -25.14 4.91 -19.43
CA GLY A 210 -26.46 5.16 -19.99
C GLY A 210 -27.46 4.04 -19.68
N ARG A 211 -27.03 2.77 -19.82
CA ARG A 211 -27.86 1.60 -19.53
C ARG A 211 -28.21 1.50 -18.05
N VAL A 212 -27.23 1.54 -17.16
CA VAL A 212 -27.43 1.46 -15.71
C VAL A 212 -28.33 2.58 -15.21
N CYS A 213 -28.14 3.81 -15.70
CA CYS A 213 -28.99 4.92 -15.31
C CYS A 213 -30.46 4.71 -15.72
N ARG A 214 -30.71 4.16 -16.92
CA ARG A 214 -32.07 3.82 -17.37
C ARG A 214 -32.67 2.67 -16.57
N GLU A 215 -31.96 1.56 -16.45
CA GLU A 215 -32.46 0.34 -15.76
C GLU A 215 -32.74 0.57 -14.28
N LYS A 216 -31.93 1.40 -13.61
CA LYS A 216 -32.04 1.67 -12.18
C LYS A 216 -32.82 2.96 -11.86
N GLY A 217 -33.32 3.67 -12.87
CA GLY A 217 -34.00 4.96 -12.68
C GLY A 217 -33.13 6.02 -12.01
N LEU A 218 -31.82 6.02 -12.29
CA LEU A 218 -30.88 6.99 -11.76
C LEU A 218 -30.76 8.19 -12.69
N LYS A 219 -30.75 9.39 -12.11
CA LYS A 219 -30.32 10.58 -12.84
C LYS A 219 -28.83 10.42 -13.20
N PRO A 220 -28.42 10.64 -14.46
CA PRO A 220 -27.02 10.57 -14.84
C PRO A 220 -26.16 11.46 -13.94
N PRO A 221 -25.06 10.94 -13.34
CA PRO A 221 -24.18 11.73 -12.50
C PRO A 221 -23.44 12.76 -13.34
N LYS A 222 -22.97 13.82 -12.68
CA LYS A 222 -22.10 14.81 -13.34
C LYS A 222 -20.72 14.18 -13.54
N LEU A 223 -20.26 14.09 -14.78
CA LEU A 223 -19.01 13.43 -15.15
C LEU A 223 -17.87 14.43 -15.20
N GLY A 224 -16.74 14.12 -14.57
CA GLY A 224 -15.54 14.95 -14.56
C GLY A 224 -14.30 14.17 -15.02
N ILE A 225 -13.38 14.84 -15.69
CA ILE A 225 -12.05 14.33 -16.03
C ILE A 225 -10.99 15.23 -15.39
N ILE A 226 -9.95 14.62 -14.83
CA ILE A 226 -8.75 15.28 -14.32
C ILE A 226 -7.57 14.90 -15.20
N GLU A 227 -6.80 15.89 -15.66
CA GLU A 227 -5.60 15.70 -16.47
C GLU A 227 -4.40 15.29 -15.60
N ASP A 228 -4.50 14.11 -14.97
CA ASP A 228 -3.46 13.50 -14.15
C ASP A 228 -3.14 12.08 -14.63
N GLY A 229 -1.85 11.71 -14.55
CA GLY A 229 -1.35 10.41 -15.01
C GLY A 229 -1.70 9.24 -14.09
N GLN A 230 -1.95 9.48 -12.80
CA GLN A 230 -2.31 8.43 -11.84
C GLN A 230 -3.72 7.90 -12.15
N PRO A 231 -3.91 6.58 -12.35
CA PRO A 231 -5.21 6.01 -12.66
C PRO A 231 -6.13 5.98 -11.43
N LEU A 232 -6.87 7.06 -11.22
CA LEU A 232 -7.83 7.25 -10.12
C LEU A 232 -9.25 7.49 -10.63
N ALA A 233 -10.23 6.89 -9.97
CA ALA A 233 -11.67 7.18 -10.11
C ALA A 233 -12.27 7.41 -8.72
N PHE A 234 -13.29 8.27 -8.64
CA PHE A 234 -14.06 8.43 -7.43
C PHE A 234 -15.42 9.09 -7.63
N THR A 235 -16.30 8.85 -6.65
CA THR A 235 -17.65 9.42 -6.59
C THR A 235 -17.89 10.18 -5.29
N TYR A 236 -18.52 11.35 -5.39
CA TYR A 236 -18.94 12.14 -4.22
C TYR A 236 -20.27 12.89 -4.43
N GLY A 237 -20.85 13.37 -3.34
CA GLY A 237 -22.11 14.12 -3.31
C GLY A 237 -22.93 13.85 -2.05
N SER A 238 -24.19 14.27 -2.04
CA SER A 238 -25.09 14.10 -0.89
C SER A 238 -26.35 13.28 -1.16
N ARG A 239 -26.80 13.20 -2.41
CA ARG A 239 -27.98 12.42 -2.84
C ARG A 239 -27.73 11.85 -4.23
N ARG A 240 -28.43 10.78 -4.62
CA ARG A 240 -28.30 10.14 -5.95
C ARG A 240 -28.44 11.14 -7.10
N GLY A 241 -29.40 12.06 -7.00
CA GLY A 241 -29.64 13.09 -8.04
C GLY A 241 -28.61 14.22 -8.10
N ASN A 242 -27.65 14.24 -7.17
CA ASN A 242 -26.58 15.22 -7.07
C ASN A 242 -25.21 14.52 -6.93
N ALA A 243 -25.07 13.34 -7.53
CA ALA A 243 -23.81 12.60 -7.55
C ALA A 243 -22.88 13.14 -8.65
N ARG A 244 -21.58 13.17 -8.35
CA ARG A 244 -20.52 13.44 -9.30
C ARG A 244 -19.59 12.24 -9.35
N LEU A 245 -19.15 11.90 -10.55
CA LEU A 245 -18.20 10.83 -10.79
C LEU A 245 -17.04 11.43 -11.58
N VAL A 246 -15.87 11.39 -10.99
CA VAL A 246 -14.66 12.01 -11.53
C VAL A 246 -13.62 10.92 -11.78
N VAL A 247 -12.99 10.98 -12.96
CA VAL A 247 -11.92 10.07 -13.35
C VAL A 247 -10.68 10.85 -13.76
N SER A 248 -9.51 10.24 -13.61
CA SER A 248 -8.24 10.73 -14.13
C SER A 248 -8.01 10.36 -15.60
N ARG A 249 -7.10 11.07 -16.27
CA ARG A 249 -6.61 10.70 -17.60
C ARG A 249 -5.86 9.37 -17.56
N GLY A 250 -5.14 9.09 -16.47
CA GLY A 250 -4.41 7.84 -16.22
C GLY A 250 -5.24 6.58 -16.42
N LEU A 251 -6.53 6.59 -16.04
CA LEU A 251 -7.42 5.46 -16.28
C LEU A 251 -7.48 5.06 -17.76
N PHE A 252 -7.58 6.04 -18.67
CA PHE A 252 -7.64 5.78 -20.11
C PHE A 252 -6.27 5.47 -20.73
N THR A 253 -5.18 5.68 -19.98
CA THR A 253 -3.81 5.35 -20.40
C THR A 253 -3.48 3.89 -20.05
N TYR A 254 -3.87 3.44 -18.86
CA TYR A 254 -3.49 2.12 -18.32
C TYR A 254 -4.52 1.02 -18.57
N LEU A 255 -5.81 1.37 -18.68
CA LEU A 255 -6.90 0.40 -18.80
C LEU A 255 -7.47 0.30 -20.21
N ASP A 256 -7.95 -0.90 -20.56
CA ASP A 256 -8.73 -1.14 -21.78
C ASP A 256 -10.18 -0.65 -21.63
N ASP A 257 -10.90 -0.42 -22.74
CA ASP A 257 -12.26 0.12 -22.76
C ASP A 257 -13.25 -0.61 -21.81
N GLU A 258 -13.21 -1.95 -21.83
CA GLU A 258 -14.04 -2.80 -20.96
C GLU A 258 -13.67 -2.68 -19.47
N GLU A 259 -12.37 -2.49 -19.17
CA GLU A 259 -11.86 -2.38 -17.81
C GLU A 259 -12.27 -1.02 -17.22
N VAL A 260 -12.12 0.06 -17.99
CA VAL A 260 -12.64 1.38 -17.64
C VAL A 260 -14.14 1.33 -17.39
N ALA A 261 -14.89 0.62 -18.24
CA ALA A 261 -16.33 0.47 -18.07
C ALA A 261 -16.71 -0.26 -16.77
N THR A 262 -15.92 -1.24 -16.33
CA THR A 262 -16.10 -1.87 -15.01
C THR A 262 -15.79 -0.95 -13.84
N VAL A 263 -14.79 -0.06 -13.96
CA VAL A 263 -14.50 0.97 -12.95
C VAL A 263 -15.66 1.96 -12.84
N TYR A 264 -16.19 2.45 -13.97
CA TYR A 264 -17.40 3.28 -13.95
C TYR A 264 -18.61 2.56 -13.36
N ALA A 265 -18.76 1.26 -13.63
CA ALA A 265 -19.82 0.46 -13.05
C ALA A 265 -19.68 0.32 -11.52
N HIS A 266 -18.47 0.13 -11.03
CA HIS A 266 -18.14 0.09 -9.61
C HIS A 266 -18.51 1.41 -8.92
N GLU A 267 -18.10 2.54 -9.49
CA GLU A 267 -18.44 3.88 -9.00
C GLU A 267 -19.95 4.17 -9.02
N LEU A 268 -20.66 3.71 -10.06
CA LEU A 268 -22.13 3.77 -10.11
C LEU A 268 -22.78 2.90 -9.01
N GLY A 269 -22.10 1.83 -8.58
CA GLY A 269 -22.46 1.05 -7.41
C GLY A 269 -22.59 1.96 -6.18
N HIS A 270 -21.54 2.68 -5.82
CA HIS A 270 -21.59 3.64 -4.70
C HIS A 270 -22.79 4.62 -4.81
N ILE A 271 -23.06 5.14 -6.01
CA ILE A 271 -24.24 6.00 -6.24
C ILE A 271 -25.54 5.25 -5.95
N TRP A 272 -25.67 4.03 -6.45
CA TRP A 272 -26.81 3.17 -6.21
C TRP A 272 -26.98 2.86 -4.72
N GLN A 273 -25.94 2.48 -4.00
CA GLN A 273 -26.00 2.20 -2.56
C GLN A 273 -26.13 3.46 -1.67
N ARG A 274 -25.95 4.68 -2.21
CA ARG A 274 -26.00 5.97 -1.48
C ARG A 274 -24.99 6.10 -0.36
N ASP A 275 -23.92 5.33 -0.45
CA ASP A 275 -22.95 5.20 0.60
C ASP A 275 -22.02 6.43 0.64
N PHE A 276 -21.67 7.02 -0.49
CA PHE A 276 -20.78 8.18 -0.64
C PHE A 276 -21.12 9.39 0.24
N ALA A 277 -22.40 9.60 0.57
CA ALA A 277 -22.82 10.69 1.45
C ALA A 277 -22.30 10.51 2.88
N LEU A 278 -22.33 9.28 3.42
CA LEU A 278 -21.83 8.97 4.75
C LEU A 278 -20.31 9.10 4.82
N MET A 279 -19.60 8.71 3.76
CA MET A 279 -18.13 8.90 3.69
C MET A 279 -17.75 10.38 3.56
N THR A 280 -18.58 11.21 2.93
CA THR A 280 -18.38 12.67 2.93
C THR A 280 -18.44 13.26 4.34
N ILE A 281 -19.32 12.76 5.21
CA ILE A 281 -19.39 13.15 6.62
C ILE A 281 -18.13 12.65 7.37
N CYS A 282 -17.76 11.38 7.20
CA CYS A 282 -16.53 10.81 7.79
C CYS A 282 -15.29 11.66 7.43
N ALA A 283 -15.12 12.00 6.15
CA ALA A 283 -13.98 12.79 5.67
C ALA A 283 -13.96 14.21 6.24
N SER A 284 -15.14 14.83 6.39
CA SER A 284 -15.27 16.17 6.98
C SER A 284 -14.82 16.21 8.45
N PHE A 285 -15.01 15.12 9.18
CA PHE A 285 -14.60 15.01 10.58
C PHE A 285 -13.08 14.87 10.76
N ASP A 286 -12.43 14.06 9.92
CA ASP A 286 -10.96 13.92 9.96
C ASP A 286 -10.30 15.26 9.61
N HIS A 287 -10.85 15.99 8.64
CA HIS A 287 -10.46 17.36 8.32
C HIS A 287 -10.61 18.35 9.48
N LEU A 288 -11.76 18.33 10.15
CA LEU A 288 -11.99 19.22 11.29
C LEU A 288 -10.98 18.93 12.40
N SER A 289 -10.64 17.66 12.64
CA SER A 289 -9.65 17.24 13.62
C SER A 289 -8.26 17.82 13.28
N CYS A 290 -7.81 17.66 12.03
CA CYS A 290 -6.52 18.22 11.58
C CYS A 290 -6.49 19.76 11.67
N TYR A 291 -7.58 20.43 11.32
CA TYR A 291 -7.68 21.89 11.41
C TYR A 291 -7.59 22.36 12.86
N LEU A 292 -8.34 21.74 13.78
CA LEU A 292 -8.32 22.09 15.20
C LEU A 292 -6.93 21.87 15.81
N ASP A 293 -6.26 20.77 15.46
CA ASP A 293 -4.89 20.51 15.91
C ASP A 293 -3.91 21.57 15.40
N SER A 294 -4.02 21.97 14.13
CA SER A 294 -3.17 23.02 13.56
C SER A 294 -3.47 24.38 14.18
N PHE A 295 -4.73 24.67 14.49
CA PHE A 295 -5.15 25.94 15.06
C PHE A 295 -4.74 26.07 16.52
N ALA A 296 -4.88 25.00 17.31
CA ALA A 296 -4.43 24.94 18.70
C ALA A 296 -2.90 25.15 18.83
N GLN A 297 -2.13 24.70 17.83
CA GLN A 297 -0.67 24.91 17.79
C GLN A 297 -0.26 26.34 17.42
N ASN A 298 -1.14 27.10 16.75
CA ASN A 298 -0.84 28.42 16.20
C ASN A 298 -1.42 29.58 17.03
N GLN A 299 -2.22 29.32 18.07
CA GLN A 299 -2.73 30.37 18.96
C GLN A 299 -1.73 30.72 20.07
N GLY A 300 -1.43 32.02 20.20
CA GLY A 300 -0.63 32.59 21.28
C GLY A 300 -1.46 33.01 22.50
N ASN A 301 -0.86 32.86 23.69
CA ASN A 301 -1.11 33.41 25.04
C ASN A 301 -2.51 33.75 25.60
N ASN A 302 -3.63 33.60 24.89
CA ASN A 302 -4.97 33.75 25.49
C ASN A 302 -5.38 32.46 26.21
N PHE A 303 -5.17 32.42 27.52
CA PHE A 303 -5.33 31.22 28.36
C PHE A 303 -6.74 30.60 28.32
N LYS A 304 -7.82 31.40 28.31
CA LYS A 304 -9.20 30.89 28.33
C LYS A 304 -9.61 30.20 27.02
N ASP A 305 -9.30 30.82 25.88
CA ASP A 305 -9.61 30.24 24.56
C ASP A 305 -8.72 29.02 24.28
N THR A 306 -7.46 29.07 24.74
CA THR A 306 -6.53 27.93 24.65
C THR A 306 -7.02 26.74 25.46
N VAL A 307 -7.53 26.93 26.69
CA VAL A 307 -8.05 25.85 27.52
C VAL A 307 -9.32 25.23 26.93
N PHE A 308 -10.24 26.05 26.41
CA PHE A 308 -11.44 25.54 25.75
C PHE A 308 -11.11 24.74 24.49
N LEU A 309 -10.22 25.25 23.63
CA LEU A 309 -9.77 24.56 22.42
C LEU A 309 -8.96 23.29 22.74
N ALA A 310 -8.14 23.30 23.79
CA ALA A 310 -7.40 22.13 24.25
C ALA A 310 -8.32 21.03 24.79
N LEU A 311 -9.36 21.39 25.54
CA LEU A 311 -10.37 20.44 26.03
C LEU A 311 -11.14 19.81 24.86
N LEU A 312 -11.53 20.65 23.88
CA LEU A 312 -12.22 20.21 22.67
C LEU A 312 -11.37 19.25 21.83
N SER A 313 -10.10 19.60 21.58
CA SER A 313 -9.13 18.76 20.86
C SER A 313 -8.87 17.43 21.61
N SER A 314 -8.81 17.47 22.95
CA SER A 314 -8.62 16.27 23.78
C SER A 314 -9.80 15.30 23.64
N ILE A 315 -11.04 15.79 23.69
CA ILE A 315 -12.25 14.97 23.50
C ILE A 315 -12.24 14.32 22.11
N ILE A 316 -11.97 15.10 21.06
CA ILE A 316 -11.90 14.58 19.69
C ILE A 316 -10.82 13.51 19.57
N THR A 317 -9.65 13.72 20.16
CA THR A 317 -8.53 12.77 20.14
C THR A 317 -8.90 11.44 20.79
N ILE A 318 -9.65 11.46 21.91
CA ILE A 318 -10.09 10.26 22.62
C ILE A 318 -11.08 9.44 21.78
N PHE A 319 -12.02 10.11 21.11
CA PHE A 319 -13.08 9.45 20.35
C PHE A 319 -12.73 9.13 18.89
N ARG A 320 -11.69 9.77 18.34
CA ARG A 320 -11.24 9.58 16.96
C ARG A 320 -10.99 8.11 16.58
N PRO A 321 -10.30 7.28 17.39
CA PRO A 321 -10.07 5.87 17.02
C PRO A 321 -11.36 5.09 16.77
N ILE A 322 -12.42 5.39 17.53
CA ILE A 322 -13.73 4.73 17.40
C ILE A 322 -14.39 5.11 16.07
N ILE A 323 -14.41 6.40 15.73
CA ILE A 323 -14.96 6.88 14.45
C ILE A 323 -14.18 6.31 13.28
N VAL A 324 -12.85 6.39 13.34
CA VAL A 324 -11.97 5.87 12.29
C VAL A 324 -12.21 4.39 12.09
N PHE A 325 -12.28 3.59 13.16
CA PHE A 325 -12.59 2.17 13.07
C PHE A 325 -13.93 1.89 12.39
N CYS A 326 -14.99 2.62 12.74
CA CYS A 326 -16.30 2.47 12.12
C CYS A 326 -16.29 2.87 10.63
N CYS A 327 -15.65 4.00 10.29
CA CYS A 327 -15.51 4.45 8.90
C CYS A 327 -14.69 3.45 8.07
N LEU A 328 -13.60 2.89 8.61
CA LEU A 328 -12.79 1.85 7.96
C LEU A 328 -13.60 0.59 7.68
N TYR A 329 -14.36 0.11 8.68
CA TYR A 329 -15.23 -1.06 8.51
C TYR A 329 -16.33 -0.84 7.46
N LEU A 330 -16.96 0.33 7.46
CA LEU A 330 -17.93 0.73 6.45
C LEU A 330 -17.31 0.80 5.05
N SER A 331 -16.13 1.42 4.93
CA SER A 331 -15.39 1.56 3.67
C SER A 331 -15.15 0.20 3.03
N ARG A 332 -14.53 -0.73 3.77
CA ARG A 332 -14.29 -2.10 3.29
C ARG A 332 -15.56 -2.83 2.91
N THR A 333 -16.61 -2.71 3.72
CA THR A 333 -17.88 -3.41 3.46
C THR A 333 -18.49 -2.94 2.15
N ARG A 334 -18.49 -1.64 1.87
CA ARG A 334 -19.09 -1.06 0.65
C ARG A 334 -18.38 -1.50 -0.63
N GLU A 335 -17.06 -1.61 -0.63
CA GLU A 335 -16.27 -2.04 -1.79
C GLU A 335 -16.77 -3.40 -2.32
N TYR A 336 -17.06 -4.36 -1.44
CA TYR A 336 -17.61 -5.66 -1.86
C TYR A 336 -18.98 -5.55 -2.54
N PHE A 337 -19.81 -4.58 -2.12
CA PHE A 337 -21.12 -4.34 -2.73
C PHE A 337 -20.99 -3.61 -4.07
N ALA A 338 -20.04 -2.69 -4.19
CA ALA A 338 -19.72 -2.01 -5.44
C ALA A 338 -19.09 -2.96 -6.46
N ASP A 339 -18.18 -3.84 -6.04
CA ASP A 339 -17.60 -4.91 -6.86
C ASP A 339 -18.67 -5.89 -7.36
N HIS A 340 -19.57 -6.31 -6.48
CA HIS A 340 -20.71 -7.15 -6.83
C HIS A 340 -21.62 -6.46 -7.84
N PHE A 341 -21.95 -5.18 -7.61
CA PHE A 341 -22.79 -4.40 -8.51
C PHE A 341 -22.14 -4.27 -9.89
N ALA A 342 -20.85 -3.93 -9.94
CA ALA A 342 -20.08 -3.84 -11.17
C ALA A 342 -20.08 -5.16 -11.94
N ALA A 343 -19.76 -6.27 -11.27
CA ALA A 343 -19.80 -7.61 -11.88
C ALA A 343 -21.19 -7.91 -12.47
N GLN A 344 -22.25 -7.63 -11.72
CA GLN A 344 -23.63 -7.85 -12.17
C GLN A 344 -23.98 -7.01 -13.41
N VAL A 345 -23.75 -5.69 -13.38
CA VAL A 345 -24.20 -4.77 -14.46
C VAL A 345 -23.30 -4.73 -15.68
N THR A 346 -22.08 -5.25 -15.59
CA THR A 346 -21.19 -5.39 -16.76
C THR A 346 -21.18 -6.81 -17.30
N GLY A 347 -21.47 -7.81 -16.47
CA GLY A 347 -21.29 -9.23 -16.82
C GLY A 347 -19.82 -9.60 -17.04
N ASN A 348 -18.87 -8.79 -16.53
CA ASN A 348 -17.44 -8.95 -16.74
C ASN A 348 -16.65 -8.75 -15.43
N PRO A 349 -16.74 -9.69 -14.47
CA PRO A 349 -15.95 -9.63 -13.24
C PRO A 349 -14.43 -9.74 -13.48
N ASN A 350 -14.01 -10.41 -14.56
CA ASN A 350 -12.60 -10.54 -14.92
C ASN A 350 -11.99 -9.19 -15.33
N ALA A 351 -12.71 -8.36 -16.10
CA ALA A 351 -12.26 -7.02 -16.45
C ALA A 351 -12.06 -6.12 -15.23
N LEU A 352 -12.93 -6.24 -14.21
CA LEU A 352 -12.74 -5.52 -12.96
C LEU A 352 -11.49 -6.00 -12.21
N ALA A 353 -11.24 -7.31 -12.16
CA ALA A 353 -10.04 -7.85 -11.56
C ALA A 353 -8.77 -7.37 -12.27
N ARG A 354 -8.77 -7.31 -13.61
CA ARG A 354 -7.66 -6.73 -14.40
C ARG A 354 -7.50 -5.25 -14.11
N ALA A 355 -8.61 -4.51 -14.03
CA ALA A 355 -8.60 -3.09 -13.72
C ALA A 355 -7.92 -2.81 -12.39
N LEU A 356 -8.24 -3.56 -11.32
CA LEU A 356 -7.62 -3.41 -10.00
C LEU A 356 -6.09 -3.54 -10.05
N VAL A 357 -5.60 -4.58 -10.74
CA VAL A 357 -4.16 -4.85 -10.85
C VAL A 357 -3.45 -3.81 -11.72
N LYS A 358 -4.06 -3.41 -12.85
CA LYS A 358 -3.50 -2.38 -13.74
C LYS A 358 -3.54 -0.98 -13.12
N ILE A 359 -4.56 -0.65 -12.33
CA ILE A 359 -4.62 0.59 -11.55
C ILE A 359 -3.45 0.60 -10.55
N ALA A 360 -3.25 -0.48 -9.80
CA ALA A 360 -2.13 -0.60 -8.88
C ALA A 360 -0.78 -0.42 -9.60
N PHE A 361 -0.62 -1.02 -10.78
CA PHE A 361 0.57 -0.82 -11.62
C PHE A 361 0.76 0.63 -12.07
N GLY A 362 -0.28 1.28 -12.57
CA GLY A 362 -0.18 2.68 -12.98
C GLY A 362 0.10 3.61 -11.81
N LEU A 363 -0.46 3.35 -10.62
CA LEU A 363 -0.10 4.10 -9.42
C LEU A 363 1.38 3.95 -9.08
N VAL A 364 1.92 2.73 -9.13
CA VAL A 364 3.34 2.45 -8.90
C VAL A 364 4.24 3.12 -9.94
N GLN A 365 3.85 3.12 -11.21
CA GLN A 365 4.62 3.72 -12.29
C GLN A 365 4.64 5.25 -12.21
N GLU A 366 3.49 5.85 -11.86
CA GLU A 366 3.34 7.30 -11.67
C GLU A 366 3.75 7.75 -10.25
N THR A 367 4.13 6.84 -9.35
CA THR A 367 4.63 7.16 -8.01
C THR A 367 5.85 8.07 -8.07
N ALA A 368 6.61 8.09 -9.17
CA ALA A 368 7.72 9.02 -9.37
C ALA A 368 7.28 10.49 -9.55
N GLN A 369 6.01 10.77 -9.87
CA GLN A 369 5.47 12.11 -10.10
C GLN A 369 4.60 12.55 -8.92
N PHE A 370 4.90 13.69 -8.30
CA PHE A 370 4.09 14.23 -7.20
C PHE A 370 2.72 14.68 -7.73
N SER A 371 1.65 13.98 -7.36
CA SER A 371 0.28 14.41 -7.66
C SER A 371 -0.41 15.00 -6.42
N PRO A 372 -0.89 16.25 -6.48
CA PRO A 372 -1.76 16.81 -5.45
C PRO A 372 -3.05 15.99 -5.18
N LEU A 373 -3.45 15.10 -6.11
CA LEU A 373 -4.66 14.29 -6.02
C LEU A 373 -4.58 13.18 -4.97
N SER A 374 -3.38 12.67 -4.69
CA SER A 374 -3.19 11.66 -3.64
C SER A 374 -3.60 12.22 -2.27
N PHE A 375 -3.40 13.52 -2.03
CA PHE A 375 -3.80 14.17 -0.79
C PHE A 375 -5.34 14.25 -0.63
N SER A 376 -6.08 14.65 -1.67
CA SER A 376 -7.57 14.71 -1.57
C SER A 376 -8.22 13.33 -1.57
N THR A 377 -7.64 12.35 -2.26
CA THR A 377 -8.15 10.98 -2.24
C THR A 377 -7.85 10.29 -0.91
N ASN A 378 -6.70 10.53 -0.28
CA ASN A 378 -6.43 10.07 1.08
C ASN A 378 -7.47 10.61 2.08
N VAL A 379 -7.76 11.90 1.98
CA VAL A 379 -8.78 12.61 2.78
C VAL A 379 -10.18 12.02 2.64
N LEU A 380 -10.55 11.58 1.45
CA LEU A 380 -11.86 10.99 1.17
C LEU A 380 -11.89 9.49 1.49
N ASN A 381 -10.81 8.92 2.05
CA ASN A 381 -10.56 7.48 2.24
C ASN A 381 -10.62 6.67 0.93
N ILE A 382 -10.21 7.28 -0.17
CA ILE A 382 -10.23 6.73 -1.53
C ILE A 382 -8.87 6.14 -1.92
N ALA A 383 -7.76 6.67 -1.39
CA ALA A 383 -6.42 6.36 -1.91
C ALA A 383 -5.99 4.89 -1.75
N LEU A 384 -5.60 4.32 -2.89
CA LEU A 384 -5.06 2.96 -3.11
C LEU A 384 -3.54 2.84 -2.86
N GLU A 385 -2.81 3.94 -2.64
CA GLU A 385 -1.34 3.97 -2.73
C GLU A 385 -0.63 2.98 -1.80
N GLN A 386 -1.19 2.71 -0.62
CA GLN A 386 -0.55 1.83 0.37
C GLN A 386 -0.57 0.35 -0.05
N ASP A 387 -1.67 -0.10 -0.68
CA ASP A 387 -1.87 -1.49 -1.11
C ASP A 387 -1.41 -1.73 -2.57
N ALA A 388 -1.30 -0.66 -3.36
CA ALA A 388 -0.97 -0.72 -4.79
C ALA A 388 0.45 -1.22 -5.09
N ILE A 389 1.39 -1.08 -4.15
CA ILE A 389 2.81 -1.40 -4.37
C ILE A 389 2.99 -2.89 -4.70
N ILE A 390 2.30 -3.78 -3.99
CA ILE A 390 2.42 -5.23 -4.19
C ILE A 390 1.82 -5.61 -5.53
N ALA A 391 0.54 -5.27 -5.75
CA ALA A 391 -0.16 -5.62 -6.97
C ALA A 391 0.49 -5.00 -8.22
N GLY A 392 0.98 -3.76 -8.12
CA GLY A 392 1.66 -3.05 -9.19
C GLY A 392 3.02 -3.67 -9.53
N ASN A 393 3.87 -3.93 -8.53
CA ASN A 393 5.15 -4.61 -8.77
C ASN A 393 4.96 -5.97 -9.44
N VAL A 394 3.99 -6.76 -8.95
CA VAL A 394 3.70 -8.09 -9.49
C VAL A 394 3.27 -8.01 -10.95
N TYR A 395 2.37 -7.09 -11.31
CA TYR A 395 1.92 -6.91 -12.70
C TYR A 395 3.05 -6.48 -13.65
N GLY A 396 3.94 -5.60 -13.19
CA GLY A 396 5.07 -5.12 -13.98
C GLY A 396 6.07 -6.20 -14.38
N ILE A 397 6.09 -7.33 -13.66
CA ILE A 397 7.08 -8.42 -13.82
C ILE A 397 6.42 -9.67 -14.41
N ALA A 398 5.23 -10.01 -13.92
CA ALA A 398 4.55 -11.24 -14.29
C ALA A 398 3.84 -11.07 -15.64
N LEU A 399 4.49 -11.53 -16.70
CA LEU A 399 3.88 -11.71 -18.02
C LEU A 399 2.80 -12.83 -18.03
N GLU A 400 2.66 -13.58 -16.93
CA GLU A 400 1.72 -14.68 -16.77
C GLU A 400 0.71 -14.40 -15.64
N SER A 401 -0.60 -14.41 -15.95
CA SER A 401 -1.69 -14.26 -14.97
C SER A 401 -1.58 -15.23 -13.77
N ARG A 402 -0.89 -16.37 -13.98
CA ARG A 402 -0.66 -17.41 -12.98
C ARG A 402 0.23 -16.95 -11.82
N ARG A 403 1.33 -16.25 -12.10
CA ARG A 403 2.24 -15.73 -11.06
C ARG A 403 1.60 -14.58 -10.28
N ILE A 404 0.72 -13.81 -10.93
CA ILE A 404 -0.07 -12.75 -10.28
C ILE A 404 -1.01 -13.32 -9.22
N GLY A 405 -1.63 -14.48 -9.46
CA GLY A 405 -2.48 -15.12 -8.47
C GLY A 405 -1.74 -15.57 -7.21
N GLN A 406 -0.48 -16.00 -7.33
CA GLN A 406 0.32 -16.51 -6.21
C GLN A 406 0.74 -15.41 -5.23
N SER A 407 1.05 -14.21 -5.73
CA SER A 407 1.46 -13.09 -4.87
C SER A 407 0.36 -12.61 -3.91
N PHE A 408 -0.90 -12.95 -4.19
CA PHE A 408 -2.06 -12.63 -3.37
C PHE A 408 -2.38 -13.69 -2.31
N LEU A 409 -1.60 -14.78 -2.22
CA LEU A 409 -1.81 -15.81 -1.20
C LEU A 409 -1.63 -15.25 0.22
N TRP A 410 -0.72 -14.29 0.41
CA TRP A 410 -0.56 -13.61 1.70
C TRP A 410 -1.85 -12.89 2.10
N ASP A 411 -2.43 -12.10 1.19
CA ASP A 411 -3.65 -11.32 1.42
C ASP A 411 -4.83 -12.22 1.84
N ILE A 412 -4.92 -13.41 1.23
CA ILE A 412 -6.05 -14.32 1.38
C ILE A 412 -5.94 -15.20 2.64
N TYR A 413 -4.74 -15.71 2.93
CA TYR A 413 -4.56 -16.78 3.92
C TYR A 413 -3.79 -16.37 5.18
N ASN A 414 -2.91 -15.36 5.11
CA ASN A 414 -2.06 -15.02 6.25
C ASN A 414 -2.90 -14.35 7.37
N PRO A 415 -2.78 -14.78 8.64
CA PRO A 415 -3.52 -14.15 9.75
C PRO A 415 -3.13 -12.69 9.97
N TRP A 416 -1.89 -12.30 9.65
CA TRP A 416 -1.48 -10.90 9.68
C TRP A 416 -2.21 -10.05 8.67
N ALA A 417 -2.48 -10.57 7.47
CA ALA A 417 -3.23 -9.85 6.45
C ALA A 417 -4.63 -9.48 6.98
N LYS A 418 -5.35 -10.44 7.56
CA LYS A 418 -6.68 -10.22 8.16
C LYS A 418 -6.65 -9.25 9.34
N TRP A 419 -5.61 -9.32 10.18
CA TRP A 419 -5.47 -8.38 11.30
C TRP A 419 -5.18 -6.96 10.83
N LEU A 420 -4.25 -6.81 9.89
CA LEU A 420 -3.83 -5.53 9.35
C LEU A 420 -4.92 -4.89 8.49
N GLU A 421 -5.70 -5.69 7.76
CA GLU A 421 -6.85 -5.23 6.97
C GLU A 421 -7.86 -4.43 7.81
N LEU A 422 -7.97 -4.67 9.12
CA LEU A 422 -8.82 -3.88 10.01
C LEU A 422 -8.48 -2.39 10.00
N GLN A 423 -7.23 -2.06 9.69
CA GLN A 423 -6.71 -0.69 9.60
C GLN A 423 -6.71 -0.13 8.16
N SER A 424 -7.09 -0.92 7.15
CA SER A 424 -7.14 -0.48 5.74
C SER A 424 -8.49 0.14 5.36
N ASN A 425 -8.45 1.16 4.49
CA ASN A 425 -9.63 1.80 3.90
C ASN A 425 -10.34 0.88 2.88
N HIS A 426 -9.61 -0.06 2.29
CA HIS A 426 -10.10 -0.98 1.26
C HIS A 426 -9.87 -2.42 1.70
N PRO A 427 -10.71 -3.37 1.26
CA PRO A 427 -10.35 -4.76 1.37
C PRO A 427 -9.09 -5.03 0.56
N LEU A 428 -8.29 -5.98 1.02
CA LEU A 428 -7.04 -6.32 0.33
C LEU A 428 -7.30 -6.69 -1.14
N THR A 429 -6.37 -6.34 -2.02
CA THR A 429 -6.55 -6.55 -3.47
C THR A 429 -6.75 -8.03 -3.78
N GLY A 430 -6.01 -8.93 -3.12
CA GLY A 430 -6.20 -10.38 -3.25
C GLY A 430 -7.60 -10.87 -2.87
N GLU A 431 -8.18 -10.29 -1.81
CA GLU A 431 -9.53 -10.62 -1.33
C GLU A 431 -10.63 -10.18 -2.31
N ARG A 432 -10.47 -8.99 -2.91
CA ARG A 432 -11.37 -8.50 -3.96
C ARG A 432 -11.29 -9.36 -5.22
N ILE A 433 -10.08 -9.72 -5.66
CA ILE A 433 -9.88 -10.61 -6.82
C ILE A 433 -10.50 -12.00 -6.55
N ARG A 434 -10.37 -12.52 -5.33
CA ARG A 434 -11.03 -13.76 -4.90
C ARG A 434 -12.55 -13.67 -5.00
N ALA A 435 -13.14 -12.57 -4.54
CA ALA A 435 -14.58 -12.32 -4.66
C ALA A 435 -15.03 -12.24 -6.13
N LEU A 436 -14.31 -11.51 -6.98
CA LEU A 436 -14.59 -11.39 -8.42
C LEU A 436 -14.47 -12.73 -9.14
N THR A 437 -13.48 -13.54 -8.78
CA THR A 437 -13.31 -14.91 -9.29
C THR A 437 -14.52 -15.78 -8.97
N ASN A 438 -15.09 -15.65 -7.77
CA ASN A 438 -16.32 -16.37 -7.41
C ASN A 438 -17.51 -15.92 -8.26
N TYR A 439 -17.61 -14.63 -8.59
CA TYR A 439 -18.64 -14.15 -9.51
C TYR A 439 -18.44 -14.64 -10.95
N ALA A 440 -17.19 -14.68 -11.44
CA ALA A 440 -16.87 -15.27 -12.74
C ALA A 440 -17.31 -16.73 -12.81
N ARG A 441 -17.02 -17.51 -11.75
CA ARG A 441 -17.46 -18.92 -11.63
C ARG A 441 -18.98 -19.07 -11.60
N GLN A 442 -19.71 -18.19 -10.90
CA GLN A 442 -21.18 -18.21 -10.90
C GLN A 442 -21.78 -17.92 -12.29
N MET A 443 -21.05 -17.21 -13.15
CA MET A 443 -21.44 -16.90 -14.52
C MET A 443 -20.95 -17.93 -15.55
N ASP A 444 -20.29 -19.01 -15.11
CA ASP A 444 -19.65 -20.00 -15.99
C ASP A 444 -18.63 -19.37 -16.96
N LEU A 445 -17.89 -18.36 -16.49
CA LEU A 445 -16.81 -17.71 -17.24
C LEU A 445 -15.46 -18.35 -16.92
N ASP A 446 -14.57 -18.35 -17.90
CA ASP A 446 -13.16 -18.65 -17.67
C ASP A 446 -12.57 -17.66 -16.66
N ILE A 447 -11.76 -18.19 -15.74
CA ILE A 447 -11.15 -17.40 -14.66
C ILE A 447 -9.75 -16.98 -15.10
N GLU A 448 -9.51 -15.69 -15.27
CA GLU A 448 -8.21 -15.17 -15.73
C GLU A 448 -7.14 -15.21 -14.64
N PHE A 449 -7.49 -14.72 -13.45
CA PHE A 449 -6.66 -14.84 -12.26
C PHE A 449 -7.04 -16.12 -11.53
N SER A 450 -6.69 -17.28 -12.12
CA SER A 450 -7.07 -18.57 -11.55
C SER A 450 -6.28 -18.85 -10.26
N LEU A 451 -6.73 -18.28 -9.15
CA LEU A 451 -6.39 -18.72 -7.80
C LEU A 451 -6.74 -20.23 -7.70
N GLY A 452 -7.92 -20.62 -8.22
CA GLY A 452 -8.55 -21.95 -8.13
C GLY A 452 -7.90 -23.14 -8.86
N LYS A 453 -7.36 -22.98 -10.08
CA LYS A 453 -6.74 -24.12 -10.81
C LYS A 453 -5.33 -24.44 -10.30
N LEU A 454 -4.67 -23.47 -9.67
CA LEU A 454 -3.50 -23.64 -8.82
C LEU A 454 -3.85 -24.23 -7.44
N LEU A 455 -5.04 -23.94 -6.94
CA LEU A 455 -5.60 -24.55 -5.72
C LEU A 455 -5.99 -26.04 -5.90
N ARG A 456 -5.94 -26.66 -7.10
CA ARG A 456 -5.84 -28.15 -7.15
C ARG A 456 -4.46 -28.68 -6.72
N GLN A 457 -3.49 -27.78 -6.56
CA GLN A 457 -2.29 -27.94 -5.75
C GLN A 457 -2.46 -27.26 -4.37
N GLU A 458 -3.68 -27.19 -3.79
CA GLU A 458 -4.02 -26.64 -2.44
C GLU A 458 -3.28 -27.30 -1.27
N MET A 459 -2.44 -28.31 -1.48
CA MET A 459 -1.96 -29.19 -0.41
C MET A 459 -0.57 -28.87 0.18
N GLU A 460 0.02 -27.69 -0.06
CA GLU A 460 1.36 -27.38 0.48
C GLU A 460 1.46 -26.18 1.44
N LEU A 461 0.43 -25.32 1.56
CA LEU A 461 0.49 -24.24 2.55
C LEU A 461 0.16 -24.77 3.95
N ASP A 462 1.21 -24.98 4.75
CA ASP A 462 1.06 -25.39 6.14
C ASP A 462 0.36 -24.29 6.97
N SER A 463 -0.93 -24.51 7.23
CA SER A 463 -1.76 -23.63 8.08
C SER A 463 -1.19 -23.51 9.50
N LYS A 464 -0.59 -24.58 10.04
CA LYS A 464 0.03 -24.55 11.36
C LYS A 464 1.18 -23.56 11.38
N LYS A 465 2.01 -23.56 10.32
CA LYS A 465 3.13 -22.61 10.16
C LYS A 465 2.67 -21.16 9.99
N LEU A 466 1.54 -20.90 9.32
CA LEU A 466 0.98 -19.55 9.19
C LEU A 466 0.53 -18.96 10.52
N TYR A 467 -0.13 -19.76 11.35
CA TYR A 467 -0.63 -19.33 12.66
C TYR A 467 0.41 -19.45 13.78
N GLN A 468 1.53 -20.12 13.51
CA GLN A 468 2.58 -20.33 14.50
C GLN A 468 3.09 -19.00 15.06
N ASN A 469 3.05 -18.87 16.39
CA ASN A 469 3.47 -17.67 17.11
C ASN A 469 2.69 -16.39 16.74
N PHE A 470 1.56 -16.48 16.03
CA PHE A 470 0.78 -15.31 15.62
C PHE A 470 0.42 -14.43 16.83
N PHE A 471 -0.21 -15.00 17.87
CA PHE A 471 -0.59 -14.27 19.08
C PHE A 471 0.60 -13.69 19.84
N LEU A 472 1.67 -14.47 20.01
CA LEU A 472 2.89 -13.98 20.66
C LEU A 472 3.47 -12.78 19.92
N ARG A 473 3.59 -12.88 18.59
CA ARG A 473 4.10 -11.80 17.75
C ARG A 473 3.16 -10.60 17.72
N LEU A 474 1.85 -10.81 17.84
CA LEU A 474 0.86 -9.76 18.00
C LEU A 474 1.06 -9.00 19.32
N CYS A 475 1.26 -9.71 20.43
CA CYS A 475 1.61 -9.10 21.72
C CYS A 475 2.92 -8.31 21.63
N LEU A 476 3.94 -8.86 20.95
CA LEU A 476 5.21 -8.16 20.75
C LEU A 476 5.04 -6.91 19.85
N TYR A 477 4.17 -6.98 18.85
CA TYR A 477 3.87 -5.86 17.94
C TYR A 477 3.24 -4.69 18.71
N TYR A 478 2.32 -4.98 19.63
CA TYR A 478 1.68 -3.99 20.50
C TYR A 478 2.35 -3.80 21.86
N ALA A 479 3.54 -4.38 22.09
CA ALA A 479 4.16 -4.41 23.42
C ALA A 479 4.37 -3.02 24.04
N SER A 480 4.64 -1.99 23.24
CA SER A 480 4.74 -0.62 23.74
C SER A 480 3.43 -0.11 24.35
N GLY A 481 2.29 -0.36 23.70
CA GLY A 481 0.97 0.04 24.21
C GLY A 481 0.49 -0.85 25.34
N LEU A 482 0.66 -2.17 25.20
CA LEU A 482 0.33 -3.14 26.25
C LEU A 482 1.13 -2.88 27.53
N GLY A 483 2.39 -2.43 27.42
CA GLY A 483 3.21 -2.04 28.56
C GLY A 483 2.57 -0.93 29.39
N PHE A 484 2.05 0.12 28.75
CA PHE A 484 1.32 1.19 29.46
C PHE A 484 0.04 0.66 30.12
N ILE A 485 -0.74 -0.16 29.42
CA ILE A 485 -1.99 -0.74 29.95
C ILE A 485 -1.70 -1.61 31.18
N ILE A 486 -0.70 -2.47 31.10
CA ILE A 486 -0.25 -3.30 32.22
C ILE A 486 0.19 -2.42 33.39
N GLY A 487 0.94 -1.35 33.12
CA GLY A 487 1.31 -0.36 34.14
C GLY A 487 0.11 0.28 34.83
N VAL A 488 -0.93 0.66 34.07
CA VAL A 488 -2.18 1.20 34.62
C VAL A 488 -2.91 0.18 35.49
N VAL A 489 -3.00 -1.08 35.03
CA VAL A 489 -3.67 -2.16 35.80
C VAL A 489 -2.95 -2.43 37.11
N ILE A 490 -1.61 -2.51 37.08
CA ILE A 490 -0.79 -2.70 38.28
C ILE A 490 -0.94 -1.52 39.23
N ALA A 491 -0.89 -0.28 38.70
CA ALA A 491 -1.11 0.93 39.49
C ALA A 491 -2.50 0.95 40.14
N GLY A 492 -3.55 0.51 39.43
CA GLY A 492 -4.90 0.40 39.97
C GLY A 492 -5.01 -0.65 41.08
N PHE A 493 -4.36 -1.81 40.94
CA PHE A 493 -4.35 -2.84 41.98
C PHE A 493 -3.57 -2.40 43.23
N LEU A 494 -2.50 -1.61 43.04
CA LEU A 494 -1.65 -1.11 44.10
C LEU A 494 -2.05 0.31 44.56
N TRP A 495 -3.23 0.79 44.19
CA TRP A 495 -3.68 2.16 44.46
C TRP A 495 -3.68 2.54 45.94
N LEU A 496 -3.93 1.56 46.83
CA LEU A 496 -3.90 1.78 48.28
C LEU A 496 -2.48 1.85 48.86
N LYS A 497 -1.46 1.44 48.10
CA LYS A 497 -0.05 1.36 48.56
C LYS A 497 0.84 2.47 48.00
N PHE A 498 0.43 3.16 46.94
CA PHE A 498 1.25 4.18 46.28
C PHE A 498 0.55 5.53 46.25
N SER A 499 1.33 6.62 46.30
CA SER A 499 0.86 7.95 45.95
C SER A 499 0.42 8.00 44.48
N SER A 500 -0.41 8.99 44.10
CA SER A 500 -0.76 9.26 42.70
C SER A 500 0.47 9.39 41.80
N TRP A 501 1.57 9.89 42.35
CA TRP A 501 2.87 9.94 41.66
C TRP A 501 3.52 8.57 41.52
N GLY A 502 3.48 7.72 42.55
CA GLY A 502 3.97 6.35 42.48
C GLY A 502 3.22 5.50 41.43
N ALA A 503 1.89 5.70 41.34
CA ALA A 503 1.06 5.12 40.29
C ALA A 503 1.50 5.56 38.87
N LEU A 504 1.81 6.86 38.68
CA LEU A 504 2.37 7.35 37.42
C LEU A 504 3.72 6.70 37.12
N GLY A 505 4.58 6.50 38.13
CA GLY A 505 5.86 5.81 38.00
C GLY A 505 5.69 4.39 37.43
N LEU A 506 4.76 3.60 37.95
CA LEU A 506 4.46 2.25 37.46
C LEU A 506 3.97 2.23 36.00
N ILE A 507 3.16 3.21 35.60
CA ILE A 507 2.71 3.37 34.21
C ILE A 507 3.90 3.62 33.28
N LEU A 508 4.83 4.49 33.68
CA LEU A 508 6.04 4.80 32.91
C LEU A 508 7.00 3.60 32.82
N VAL A 509 7.16 2.84 33.91
CA VAL A 509 7.96 1.59 33.91
C VAL A 509 7.38 0.59 32.92
N GLY A 510 6.07 0.35 32.97
CA GLY A 510 5.38 -0.55 32.04
C GLY A 510 5.56 -0.13 30.58
N GLY A 511 5.36 1.15 30.27
CA GLY A 511 5.57 1.71 28.93
C GLY A 511 7.03 1.61 28.46
N GLY A 512 7.99 1.90 29.33
CA GLY A 512 9.43 1.80 29.06
C GLY A 512 9.86 0.37 28.71
N LEU A 513 9.47 -0.61 29.53
CA LEU A 513 9.68 -2.03 29.26
C LEU A 513 9.03 -2.47 27.95
N GLY A 514 7.79 -2.06 27.71
CA GLY A 514 7.06 -2.38 26.48
C GLY A 514 7.77 -1.90 25.21
N ILE A 515 8.29 -0.67 25.23
CA ILE A 515 9.09 -0.10 24.12
C ILE A 515 10.37 -0.91 23.91
N ILE A 516 11.10 -1.24 24.97
CA ILE A 516 12.34 -2.01 24.88
C ILE A 516 12.07 -3.39 24.26
N ILE A 517 11.09 -4.12 24.79
CA ILE A 517 10.71 -5.46 24.30
C ILE A 517 10.32 -5.40 22.82
N ASN A 518 9.45 -4.46 22.44
CA ASN A 518 9.04 -4.27 21.05
C ASN A 518 10.24 -4.07 20.13
N ARG A 519 11.19 -3.20 20.50
CA ARG A 519 12.32 -2.81 19.65
C ARG A 519 13.38 -3.89 19.54
N LEU A 520 13.61 -4.65 20.61
CA LEU A 520 14.50 -5.81 20.55
C LEU A 520 13.91 -6.92 19.69
N ALA A 521 12.61 -7.18 19.78
CA ALA A 521 11.92 -8.17 18.94
C ALA A 521 11.79 -7.73 17.47
N SER A 522 11.66 -6.42 17.22
CA SER A 522 11.41 -5.87 15.89
C SER A 522 12.55 -6.02 14.89
N TYR A 523 13.78 -6.10 15.38
CA TYR A 523 14.98 -6.03 14.55
C TYR A 523 15.89 -7.22 14.87
N PRO A 524 15.90 -8.28 14.04
CA PRO A 524 16.92 -9.33 14.11
C PRO A 524 18.32 -8.83 13.75
N ARG A 525 19.38 -9.58 14.07
CA ARG A 525 20.76 -9.23 13.68
C ARG A 525 20.91 -9.31 12.15
N LEU A 526 21.66 -8.37 11.57
CA LEU A 526 21.88 -8.28 10.12
C LEU A 526 22.98 -9.21 9.57
N ASN A 527 23.67 -9.95 10.43
CA ASN A 527 24.81 -10.79 10.04
C ASN A 527 24.41 -11.85 9.00
N ASN A 528 23.19 -12.36 9.08
CA ASN A 528 22.65 -13.40 8.20
C ASN A 528 21.78 -12.84 7.05
N ALA A 529 21.89 -11.55 6.73
CA ALA A 529 21.09 -10.94 5.67
C ALA A 529 21.46 -11.52 4.30
N SER A 530 20.50 -12.18 3.64
CA SER A 530 20.65 -12.74 2.29
C SER A 530 20.51 -11.66 1.23
N PHE A 531 21.17 -11.86 0.08
CA PHE A 531 20.81 -11.12 -1.13
C PHE A 531 19.45 -11.63 -1.60
N SER A 532 18.54 -10.69 -1.86
CA SER A 532 17.17 -10.97 -2.30
C SER A 532 16.77 -9.90 -3.32
N ASP A 533 15.63 -10.13 -3.97
CA ASP A 533 14.98 -9.16 -4.86
C ASP A 533 13.63 -8.73 -4.26
N ILE A 534 13.13 -7.55 -4.62
CA ILE A 534 11.87 -7.01 -4.09
C ILE A 534 10.70 -7.98 -4.33
N PHE A 535 10.59 -8.55 -5.54
CA PHE A 535 9.51 -9.48 -5.86
C PHE A 535 9.50 -10.72 -4.95
N SER A 536 10.64 -11.38 -4.80
CA SER A 536 10.79 -12.58 -3.96
C SER A 536 10.44 -12.33 -2.49
N LEU A 537 10.67 -11.10 -1.99
CA LEU A 537 10.27 -10.70 -0.64
C LEU A 537 8.76 -10.48 -0.53
N THR A 538 8.14 -9.91 -1.57
CA THR A 538 6.70 -9.66 -1.59
C THR A 538 5.85 -10.90 -1.89
N ASP A 539 6.38 -11.90 -2.58
CA ASP A 539 5.67 -13.11 -2.98
C ASP A 539 5.58 -14.16 -1.86
N ASN A 540 6.37 -14.01 -0.78
CA ASN A 540 6.41 -14.99 0.31
C ASN A 540 5.13 -14.95 1.20
N PRO A 541 4.29 -16.00 1.20
CA PRO A 541 3.04 -16.04 1.95
C PRO A 541 3.24 -16.16 3.48
N TYR A 542 4.42 -16.60 3.94
CA TYR A 542 4.76 -16.74 5.36
C TYR A 542 5.38 -15.47 5.97
N SER A 543 5.53 -14.41 5.17
CA SER A 543 6.08 -13.14 5.64
C SER A 543 5.16 -12.46 6.67
N HIS A 544 5.76 -11.68 7.56
CA HIS A 544 5.08 -11.05 8.69
C HIS A 544 5.74 -9.70 9.04
N PRO A 545 5.01 -8.78 9.69
CA PRO A 545 5.56 -7.47 10.07
C PRO A 545 6.59 -7.56 11.20
N LEU A 546 6.53 -8.61 12.04
CA LEU A 546 7.36 -8.79 13.22
C LEU A 546 7.73 -10.27 13.48
N PRO A 547 9.02 -10.61 13.64
CA PRO A 547 10.21 -9.78 13.41
C PRO A 547 10.38 -9.41 11.93
N ALA A 548 11.11 -8.33 11.65
CA ALA A 548 11.42 -7.94 10.28
C ALA A 548 12.51 -8.85 9.66
N ILE A 549 12.46 -9.06 8.35
CA ILE A 549 13.35 -10.00 7.64
C ILE A 549 14.64 -9.28 7.26
N PRO A 550 15.83 -9.70 7.72
CA PRO A 550 17.09 -9.06 7.35
C PRO A 550 17.45 -9.33 5.88
N VAL A 551 17.72 -8.30 5.10
CA VAL A 551 17.90 -8.38 3.64
C VAL A 551 19.01 -7.46 3.13
N ARG A 552 19.62 -7.86 2.00
CA ARG A 552 20.52 -7.03 1.19
C ARG A 552 19.93 -6.86 -0.20
N LEU A 553 19.58 -5.63 -0.56
CA LEU A 553 19.03 -5.27 -1.86
C LEU A 553 20.02 -4.40 -2.64
N ARG A 554 19.97 -4.49 -3.97
CA ARG A 554 20.69 -3.59 -4.89
C ARG A 554 19.67 -2.97 -5.83
N GLY A 555 19.75 -1.66 -6.02
CA GLY A 555 18.81 -0.95 -6.87
C GLY A 555 19.17 0.52 -7.02
N GLU A 556 18.36 1.23 -7.76
CA GLU A 556 18.43 2.68 -7.93
C GLU A 556 17.60 3.38 -6.83
N LEU A 557 18.19 4.40 -6.20
CA LEU A 557 17.49 5.21 -5.22
C LEU A 557 16.68 6.31 -5.93
N ILE A 558 15.38 6.39 -5.67
CA ILE A 558 14.47 7.39 -6.23
C ILE A 558 13.93 8.25 -5.10
N ALA A 559 14.09 9.56 -5.17
CA ALA A 559 13.58 10.52 -4.20
C ALA A 559 12.35 11.26 -4.73
N GLN A 560 11.31 11.36 -3.91
CA GLN A 560 10.08 12.10 -4.20
C GLN A 560 9.71 12.98 -3.00
N GLY A 561 10.02 14.28 -3.09
CA GLY A 561 9.82 15.22 -2.00
C GLY A 561 10.61 14.81 -0.75
N LYS A 562 9.91 14.29 0.26
CA LYS A 562 10.52 13.77 1.51
C LYS A 562 10.60 12.24 1.57
N ASN A 563 9.97 11.55 0.63
CA ASN A 563 9.91 10.08 0.58
C ASN A 563 11.01 9.53 -0.33
N PHE A 564 11.52 8.36 0.02
CA PHE A 564 12.57 7.66 -0.75
C PHE A 564 12.08 6.28 -1.12
N PHE A 565 12.43 5.83 -2.32
CA PHE A 565 12.09 4.52 -2.85
C PHE A 565 13.34 3.84 -3.37
N LEU A 566 13.39 2.53 -3.23
CA LEU A 566 14.41 1.70 -3.86
C LEU A 566 13.76 0.96 -5.03
N LYS A 567 14.31 1.13 -6.23
CA LYS A 567 13.86 0.45 -7.44
C LYS A 567 14.89 -0.58 -7.87
N ASP A 568 14.50 -1.84 -7.98
CA ASP A 568 15.32 -2.89 -8.59
C ASP A 568 14.70 -3.37 -9.91
N SER A 569 15.27 -4.41 -10.52
CA SER A 569 14.74 -4.99 -11.76
C SER A 569 13.37 -5.68 -11.58
N THR A 570 12.95 -5.89 -10.34
CA THR A 570 11.76 -6.61 -9.89
C THR A 570 10.76 -5.70 -9.18
N GLY A 571 10.86 -4.38 -9.33
CA GLY A 571 9.86 -3.44 -8.82
C GLY A 571 10.43 -2.33 -7.95
N ILE A 572 9.55 -1.67 -7.21
CA ILE A 572 9.86 -0.53 -6.36
C ILE A 572 9.32 -0.73 -4.95
N ILE A 573 10.10 -0.33 -3.94
CA ILE A 573 9.69 -0.43 -2.54
C ILE A 573 10.01 0.87 -1.80
N PRO A 574 9.11 1.37 -0.94
CA PRO A 574 9.39 2.55 -0.14
C PRO A 574 10.46 2.24 0.91
N LEU A 575 11.40 3.16 1.04
CA LEU A 575 12.35 3.19 2.15
C LEU A 575 11.70 3.93 3.30
N ALA A 576 11.68 3.29 4.48
CA ALA A 576 11.06 3.88 5.65
C ALA A 576 11.71 5.25 5.97
N PRO A 577 10.90 6.30 6.25
CA PRO A 577 11.41 7.64 6.42
C PRO A 577 12.36 7.78 7.62
N ASN A 578 13.36 8.64 7.44
CA ASN A 578 14.47 8.86 8.37
C ASN A 578 14.06 9.78 9.51
N TYR A 579 13.91 9.27 10.74
CA TYR A 579 13.77 10.14 11.91
C TYR A 579 14.77 9.76 13.00
N ARG A 580 15.71 10.68 13.25
CA ARG A 580 16.68 10.59 14.36
C ARG A 580 16.01 10.73 15.73
N PHE A 581 14.78 11.22 15.84
CA PHE A 581 14.09 11.36 17.13
C PHE A 581 12.59 11.12 16.96
N GLY A 582 12.04 10.11 17.63
CA GLY A 582 10.63 9.72 17.46
C GLY A 582 9.61 10.72 18.01
N PHE A 583 9.95 11.43 19.09
CA PHE A 583 9.05 12.43 19.71
C PHE A 583 9.11 13.80 19.02
N TRP A 584 10.29 14.20 18.53
CA TRP A 584 10.54 15.47 17.84
C TRP A 584 10.18 15.44 16.34
N HIS A 585 9.23 14.59 15.95
CA HIS A 585 8.71 14.45 14.58
C HIS A 585 8.26 15.78 13.94
N LYS A 586 7.85 16.77 14.75
CA LYS A 586 7.44 18.11 14.31
C LYS A 586 8.60 19.10 14.10
N ILE A 587 9.81 18.82 14.61
CA ILE A 587 10.97 19.72 14.43
C ILE A 587 11.71 19.34 13.14
N ARG A 588 11.18 19.92 12.06
CA ARG A 588 11.83 20.33 10.81
C ARG A 588 13.33 20.01 10.70
N THR A 589 13.67 18.80 10.22
CA THR A 589 14.96 18.59 9.55
C THR A 589 14.76 18.84 8.06
N THR A 590 15.27 19.96 7.59
CA THR A 590 15.01 20.50 6.24
C THR A 590 15.77 19.74 5.15
N ASN A 591 16.83 18.98 5.48
CA ASN A 591 17.65 18.26 4.49
C ASN A 591 17.78 16.77 4.87
N SER A 592 17.16 15.88 4.08
CA SER A 592 17.38 14.43 4.21
C SER A 592 18.82 14.10 3.79
N PRO A 593 19.57 13.27 4.54
CA PRO A 593 20.93 12.86 4.16
C PRO A 593 20.98 12.07 2.85
N MET A 594 19.82 11.63 2.31
CA MET A 594 19.71 10.93 1.03
C MET A 594 19.42 11.84 -0.17
N ALA A 595 19.07 13.12 0.05
CA ALA A 595 18.81 14.06 -1.04
C ALA A 595 19.95 14.17 -2.09
N PRO A 596 21.25 14.12 -1.73
CA PRO A 596 22.33 14.21 -2.72
C PRO A 596 22.59 12.90 -3.51
N ILE A 597 21.89 11.80 -3.22
CA ILE A 597 22.16 10.46 -3.77
C ILE A 597 21.02 10.00 -4.69
N ASN A 598 20.14 10.92 -5.09
CA ASN A 598 19.00 10.62 -5.97
C ASN A 598 19.46 10.09 -7.34
N ASN A 599 18.74 9.10 -7.88
CA ASN A 599 19.01 8.41 -9.14
C ASN A 599 20.42 7.80 -9.24
N THR A 600 20.91 7.25 -8.13
CA THR A 600 22.19 6.52 -8.11
C THR A 600 21.98 5.06 -7.74
N SER A 601 22.84 4.20 -8.27
CA SER A 601 22.86 2.78 -7.90
C SER A 601 23.40 2.64 -6.48
N VAL A 602 22.60 2.06 -5.59
CA VAL A 602 22.91 1.87 -4.18
C VAL A 602 22.75 0.41 -3.77
N ARG A 603 23.52 0.01 -2.77
CA ARG A 603 23.32 -1.25 -2.04
C ARG A 603 22.75 -0.92 -0.67
N VAL A 604 21.60 -1.51 -0.36
CA VAL A 604 20.89 -1.28 0.90
C VAL A 604 20.96 -2.54 1.75
N LEU A 605 21.46 -2.40 2.97
CA LEU A 605 21.41 -3.40 4.03
C LEU A 605 20.35 -2.97 5.06
N GLY A 606 19.38 -3.84 5.31
CA GLY A 606 18.24 -3.48 6.15
C GLY A 606 17.34 -4.65 6.52
N TRP A 607 16.13 -4.31 6.91
CA TRP A 607 15.05 -5.22 7.24
C TRP A 607 13.81 -4.93 6.39
N PHE A 608 13.33 -5.95 5.72
CA PHE A 608 12.05 -5.93 5.02
C PHE A 608 10.91 -6.20 6.01
N ARG A 609 9.88 -5.35 5.99
CA ARG A 609 8.64 -5.58 6.72
C ARG A 609 7.51 -5.81 5.73
N ARG A 610 6.86 -6.97 5.86
CA ARG A 610 5.57 -7.21 5.23
C ARG A 610 4.47 -6.61 6.11
N ASP A 611 3.82 -5.59 5.59
CA ASP A 611 2.70 -4.85 6.19
C ASP A 611 1.71 -4.52 5.05
N LEU A 612 0.61 -3.79 5.31
CA LEU A 612 -0.28 -3.28 4.24
C LEU A 612 0.52 -2.54 3.16
N SER A 613 1.40 -1.64 3.62
CA SER A 613 2.42 -1.01 2.78
C SER A 613 3.79 -1.62 3.08
N PRO A 614 4.28 -2.56 2.24
CA PRO A 614 5.57 -3.19 2.46
C PRO A 614 6.67 -2.13 2.35
N ARG A 615 7.61 -2.16 3.29
CA ARG A 615 8.67 -1.16 3.38
C ARG A 615 10.01 -1.79 3.72
N LEU A 616 11.06 -1.10 3.31
CA LEU A 616 12.43 -1.44 3.65
C LEU A 616 12.96 -0.46 4.70
N GLU A 617 13.19 -0.96 5.91
CA GLU A 617 13.90 -0.24 6.97
C GLU A 617 15.38 -0.50 6.79
N TRP A 618 16.22 0.52 6.73
CA TRP A 618 17.63 0.35 6.37
C TRP A 618 18.55 0.70 7.54
N SER A 619 19.70 0.01 7.61
CA SER A 619 20.79 0.32 8.54
C SER A 619 22.02 0.84 7.83
N GLN A 620 22.27 0.40 6.60
CA GLN A 620 23.38 0.92 5.81
C GLN A 620 22.99 1.06 4.35
N ILE A 621 23.33 2.20 3.75
CA ILE A 621 23.25 2.43 2.32
C ILE A 621 24.67 2.71 1.82
N THR A 622 25.12 1.89 0.89
CA THR A 622 26.42 2.02 0.22
C THR A 622 26.20 2.57 -1.19
N HIS A 623 26.89 3.66 -1.50
CA HIS A 623 26.91 4.31 -2.81
C HIS A 623 28.36 4.60 -3.23
N SER A 624 28.58 5.04 -4.47
CA SER A 624 29.93 5.31 -5.01
C SER A 624 30.72 6.34 -4.19
N GLY A 625 30.04 7.29 -3.55
CA GLY A 625 30.64 8.35 -2.72
C GLY A 625 30.79 8.03 -1.23
N GLY A 626 30.40 6.83 -0.77
CA GLY A 626 30.59 6.42 0.63
C GLY A 626 29.45 5.59 1.23
N ASN A 627 29.44 5.50 2.56
CA ASN A 627 28.47 4.71 3.32
C ASN A 627 27.66 5.59 4.27
N ILE A 628 26.33 5.55 4.16
CA ILE A 628 25.42 6.14 5.13
C ILE A 628 25.00 5.05 6.10
N ARG A 629 25.19 5.26 7.40
CA ARG A 629 24.78 4.34 8.46
C ARG A 629 23.67 4.92 9.32
N PHE A 630 22.77 4.04 9.75
CA PHE A 630 21.65 4.34 10.62
C PHE A 630 21.40 3.20 11.63
N TYR A 631 20.92 3.61 12.80
CA TYR A 631 20.66 2.72 13.93
C TYR A 631 19.20 2.86 14.36
N PRO A 632 18.25 2.16 13.70
CA PRO A 632 16.82 2.32 13.96
C PRO A 632 16.40 1.95 15.39
N ARG A 633 17.21 1.15 16.08
CA ARG A 633 16.95 0.75 17.48
C ARG A 633 17.34 1.82 18.50
N PHE A 634 18.33 2.66 18.19
CA PHE A 634 19.05 3.44 19.19
C PHE A 634 18.11 4.37 19.97
N TRP A 635 17.43 5.28 19.27
CA TRP A 635 16.57 6.27 19.92
C TRP A 635 15.35 5.70 20.64
N PRO A 636 14.60 4.74 20.05
CA PRO A 636 13.53 4.07 20.77
C PRO A 636 14.00 3.34 22.04
N LEU A 637 15.17 2.70 22.02
CA LEU A 637 15.74 2.06 23.20
C LEU A 637 16.14 3.08 24.25
N VAL A 638 16.78 4.19 23.86
CA VAL A 638 17.12 5.29 24.77
C VAL A 638 15.86 5.87 25.41
N SER A 639 14.79 6.10 24.64
CA SER A 639 13.52 6.59 25.20
C SER A 639 12.85 5.58 26.12
N GLY A 640 12.89 4.29 25.77
CA GLY A 640 12.34 3.22 26.61
C GLY A 640 13.09 3.10 27.93
N PHE A 641 14.43 3.17 27.89
CA PHE A 641 15.26 3.17 29.08
C PHE A 641 15.07 4.43 29.93
N GLY A 642 14.96 5.60 29.28
CA GLY A 642 14.66 6.86 29.96
C GLY A 642 13.33 6.82 30.71
N LEU A 643 12.26 6.30 30.08
CA LEU A 643 10.95 6.10 30.71
C LEU A 643 10.99 5.09 31.86
N LEU A 644 11.76 4.01 31.69
CA LEU A 644 11.93 2.99 32.72
C LEU A 644 12.63 3.55 33.95
N VAL A 645 13.77 4.25 33.76
CA VAL A 645 14.54 4.84 34.87
C VAL A 645 13.76 5.95 35.56
N SER A 646 13.14 6.86 34.80
CA SER A 646 12.31 7.92 35.39
C SER A 646 11.11 7.35 36.14
N GLY A 647 10.46 6.33 35.56
CA GLY A 647 9.35 5.63 36.20
C GLY A 647 9.76 4.95 37.51
N LEU A 648 10.92 4.28 37.54
CA LEU A 648 11.45 3.66 38.76
C LEU A 648 11.77 4.70 39.84
N ILE A 649 12.43 5.81 39.48
CA ILE A 649 12.74 6.89 40.42
C ILE A 649 11.45 7.45 41.02
N ILE A 650 10.45 7.75 40.19
CA ILE A 650 9.16 8.28 40.65
C ILE A 650 8.43 7.27 41.55
N ALA A 651 8.40 5.99 41.18
CA ALA A 651 7.72 4.94 41.95
C ALA A 651 8.39 4.60 43.28
N VAL A 652 9.69 4.86 43.44
CA VAL A 652 10.42 4.63 44.69
C VAL A 652 10.39 5.86 45.60
N THR A 653 10.32 7.07 45.01
CA THR A 653 10.37 8.33 45.76
C THR A 653 9.00 8.72 46.33
N PHE A 654 7.90 8.31 45.70
CA PHE A 654 6.51 8.62 46.06
C PHE A 654 5.64 7.38 46.10
#